data_AF-A0A970PLV6-F1
#
_entry.id   AF-A0A970PLV6-F1
#
_cell.length_a   1.000
_cell.length_b   1.000
_cell.length_c   1.000
_cell.angle_alpha   90.00
_cell.angle_beta   90.00
_cell.angle_gamma   90.00
#
_symmetry.space_group_name_H-M   'P 1'
#
loop_
_entity.id
_entity.type
_entity.pdbx_description
1 polymer ?
#
loop_
_entity_poly.entity_id
_entity_poly.type
_entity_poly.pdbx_seq_one_letter_code
_entity_poly.pdbx_strand_id
1 'polypeptide(L)'
;MAELSSRLTGVRWQRHSIVITNSKRIHHQMNAIREKIEEMPSDLLALIPSARWLIDNFQMIYREIKKLNFSTTGIMPMPVLRNTKWKGLPRIYVIAGLMIEISDGYLSEENILHMLKAYQQAEPLTDRELQMLPEMVGLAMLEHILEVTWKITDVADTKAAADLFVKEHFEPDQEYPDISNLLTHMGERKGGIYFHSHVLYLMRNLSLDEDMVRRYIVFHFADEWESTSSVDIFMEESRQESILESAIRNPITSLRELGEINEEAIFEELSAVEGILSKDPAGVYPQMDSLSRGLYRHEVAKLAIRYGIPEIHVAKRCMSLAEAGQPNLNQANHVGVYLLGKGAKILKHTIRKRMKASTSEPPNIKGLLYFVSLGGLALLMFHLLWLALAQGGMGDGIWRYALMALAVAPVIFGLAVKIANSLFTRSIPAKSLPAMDYKEGIPDHARTLVVMPVIISRKEQGVEYLNRLQKHHLANRQTNLHFALLADYADASQKEMPEDAGIREALVTRIGELNADTRGTLPKFSLLIRERRFNASEDCWMCWERKRGKLEEFNRLLSGENQENTSFVDILTKPELLLSTRYVITLDADSDLVLDNASRLVGLIDHPLNRAVVDPVKKKVTEGYAIIQPQVMNHISDSVSSLFQRVYSGKTGLPNYSMAISDVYQDVFNTGTFVGKGIYNVRVFHDLLDNVIPENRVLSHDLLESCYVRTAFTGNAHIVENFPGSFAAYAKRQHRWIRGDWQLLPWLFKRDLGPLSKWKILDDLRASLEPL
;
A
#
# COMPACT_ATOMS: atom_id res chain seq x y z
N MET A 1 -12.02 -13.30 -30.17
CA MET A 1 -11.42 -13.72 -28.87
C MET A 1 -11.56 -15.21 -28.58
N ALA A 2 -12.75 -15.82 -28.62
CA ALA A 2 -12.94 -17.25 -28.32
C ALA A 2 -12.06 -18.19 -29.17
N GLU A 3 -11.93 -17.95 -30.48
CA GLU A 3 -11.05 -18.77 -31.34
C GLU A 3 -9.57 -18.72 -30.95
N LEU A 4 -9.11 -17.57 -30.44
CA LEU A 4 -7.71 -17.33 -30.06
C LEU A 4 -7.33 -18.10 -28.78
N SER A 5 -8.30 -18.40 -27.93
CA SER A 5 -8.08 -19.13 -26.66
C SER A 5 -7.40 -20.48 -26.88
N SER A 6 -7.83 -21.22 -27.90
CA SER A 6 -7.27 -22.53 -28.27
C SER A 6 -5.84 -22.45 -28.83
N ARG A 7 -5.43 -21.29 -29.36
CA ARG A 7 -4.13 -21.09 -30.03
C ARG A 7 -3.04 -20.58 -29.08
N LEU A 8 -3.40 -20.05 -27.90
CA LEU A 8 -2.49 -19.37 -26.98
C LEU A 8 -2.23 -20.17 -25.67
N THR A 9 -2.22 -21.50 -25.76
CA THR A 9 -2.18 -22.40 -24.59
C THR A 9 -0.77 -22.83 -24.15
N GLY A 10 0.19 -22.84 -25.09
CA GLY A 10 1.55 -23.31 -24.83
C GLY A 10 2.45 -22.26 -24.16
N VAL A 11 2.45 -22.17 -22.82
CA VAL A 11 3.21 -21.16 -22.05
C VAL A 11 4.41 -21.71 -21.24
N ARG A 12 5.41 -20.85 -20.97
CA ARG A 12 6.53 -21.08 -20.04
C ARG A 12 6.61 -19.92 -19.05
N TRP A 13 6.84 -20.22 -17.78
CA TRP A 13 7.17 -19.18 -16.80
C TRP A 13 8.60 -18.68 -17.01
N GLN A 14 8.74 -17.39 -17.35
CA GLN A 14 10.04 -16.71 -17.49
C GLN A 14 9.95 -15.28 -16.97
N ARG A 15 11.04 -14.76 -16.39
CA ARG A 15 11.12 -13.32 -16.06
C ARG A 15 11.23 -12.54 -17.36
N HIS A 16 10.44 -11.48 -17.51
CA HIS A 16 10.41 -10.70 -18.73
C HIS A 16 10.26 -9.21 -18.41
N SER A 17 11.10 -8.37 -19.02
CA SER A 17 11.12 -6.91 -18.82
C SER A 17 10.55 -6.13 -20.01
N ILE A 18 9.47 -6.65 -20.64
CA ILE A 18 8.95 -6.06 -21.88
C ILE A 18 8.49 -4.61 -21.67
N VAL A 19 7.87 -4.35 -20.52
CA VAL A 19 7.32 -3.03 -20.17
C VAL A 19 8.42 -1.97 -20.18
N ILE A 20 9.49 -2.17 -19.40
CA ILE A 20 10.57 -1.17 -19.26
C ILE A 20 11.36 -1.00 -20.57
N THR A 21 11.62 -2.08 -21.29
CA THR A 21 12.39 -2.02 -22.54
C THR A 21 11.59 -1.29 -23.62
N ASN A 22 10.31 -1.64 -23.80
CA ASN A 22 9.47 -1.02 -24.83
C ASN A 22 9.04 0.40 -24.45
N SER A 23 8.76 0.69 -23.17
CA SER A 23 8.38 2.04 -22.72
C SER A 23 9.48 3.06 -22.98
N LYS A 24 10.76 2.69 -22.78
CA LYS A 24 11.91 3.54 -23.11
C LYS A 24 12.06 3.78 -24.61
N ARG A 25 11.85 2.73 -25.42
CA ARG A 25 11.86 2.83 -26.89
C ARG A 25 10.76 3.79 -27.36
N ILE A 26 9.54 3.60 -26.88
CA ILE A 26 8.38 4.44 -27.21
C ILE A 26 8.64 5.88 -26.78
N HIS A 27 9.19 6.10 -25.58
CA HIS A 27 9.55 7.44 -25.10
C HIS A 27 10.49 8.17 -26.07
N HIS A 28 11.56 7.50 -26.51
CA HIS A 28 12.52 8.09 -27.46
C HIS A 28 11.86 8.39 -28.81
N GLN A 29 11.08 7.47 -29.35
CA GLN A 29 10.42 7.65 -30.65
C GLN A 29 9.35 8.75 -30.59
N MET A 30 8.59 8.83 -29.50
CA MET A 30 7.59 9.87 -29.29
C MET A 30 8.21 11.27 -29.10
N ASN A 31 9.37 11.37 -28.43
CA ASN A 31 10.14 12.63 -28.35
C ASN A 31 10.59 13.08 -29.75
N ALA A 32 11.14 12.17 -30.56
CA ALA A 32 11.58 12.51 -31.91
C ALA A 32 10.43 13.00 -32.80
N ILE A 33 9.24 12.39 -32.68
CA ILE A 33 8.06 12.84 -33.43
C ILE A 33 7.57 14.20 -32.92
N ARG A 34 7.60 14.42 -31.60
CA ARG A 34 7.25 15.71 -31.02
C ARG A 34 8.17 16.82 -31.54
N GLU A 35 9.48 16.64 -31.51
CA GLU A 35 10.45 17.61 -32.03
C GLU A 35 10.16 17.91 -33.51
N LYS A 36 9.94 16.87 -34.31
CA LYS A 36 9.62 17.02 -35.73
C LYS A 36 8.31 17.77 -36.00
N ILE A 37 7.27 17.55 -35.18
CA ILE A 37 5.98 18.26 -35.30
C ILE A 37 6.14 19.72 -34.81
N GLU A 38 6.93 19.98 -33.77
CA GLU A 38 7.22 21.34 -33.28
C GLU A 38 8.03 22.17 -34.30
N GLU A 39 8.83 21.54 -35.16
CA GLU A 39 9.56 22.20 -36.25
C GLU A 39 8.70 22.57 -37.47
N MET A 40 7.47 22.03 -37.57
CA MET A 40 6.59 22.28 -38.72
C MET A 40 5.85 23.62 -38.62
N PRO A 41 5.56 24.30 -39.75
CA PRO A 41 4.80 25.54 -39.76
C PRO A 41 3.40 25.37 -39.15
N SER A 42 2.97 26.33 -38.32
CA SER A 42 1.64 26.31 -37.67
C SER A 42 0.48 26.20 -38.65
N ASP A 43 0.62 26.82 -39.82
CA ASP A 43 -0.41 26.87 -40.84
C ASP A 43 -0.59 25.50 -41.53
N LEU A 44 0.49 24.73 -41.67
CA LEU A 44 0.46 23.37 -42.20
C LEU A 44 -0.20 22.41 -41.20
N LEU A 45 0.12 22.55 -39.91
CA LEU A 45 -0.47 21.74 -38.84
C LEU A 45 -1.96 22.01 -38.67
N ALA A 46 -2.43 23.22 -38.95
CA ALA A 46 -3.85 23.56 -38.94
C ALA A 46 -4.66 22.80 -40.01
N LEU A 47 -4.01 22.34 -41.08
CA LEU A 47 -4.61 21.58 -42.19
C LEU A 47 -4.58 20.05 -41.97
N ILE A 48 -4.12 19.60 -40.79
CA ILE A 48 -4.04 18.18 -40.43
C ILE A 48 -4.73 18.01 -39.06
N PRO A 49 -6.06 17.79 -39.02
CA PRO A 49 -6.83 17.64 -37.78
C PRO A 49 -6.27 16.56 -36.85
N SER A 50 -5.81 15.45 -37.42
CA SER A 50 -5.18 14.34 -36.70
C SER A 50 -3.89 14.76 -35.97
N ALA A 51 -3.07 15.65 -36.55
CA ALA A 51 -1.85 16.18 -35.93
C ALA A 51 -2.18 17.14 -34.78
N ARG A 52 -3.20 17.98 -34.94
CA ARG A 52 -3.68 18.85 -33.85
C ARG A 52 -4.16 18.03 -32.64
N TRP A 53 -4.93 16.98 -32.89
CA TRP A 53 -5.40 16.09 -31.82
C TRP A 53 -4.24 15.43 -31.06
N LEU A 54 -3.18 15.01 -31.78
CA LEU A 54 -1.98 14.47 -31.17
C LEU A 54 -1.26 15.52 -30.29
N ILE A 55 -1.10 16.75 -30.80
CA ILE A 55 -0.43 17.85 -30.09
C ILE A 55 -1.14 18.16 -28.77
N ASP A 56 -2.46 18.32 -28.82
CA ASP A 56 -3.29 18.65 -27.67
C ASP A 56 -3.21 17.57 -26.56
N ASN A 57 -2.82 16.35 -26.91
CA ASN A 57 -2.79 15.20 -26.00
C ASN A 57 -1.38 14.64 -25.69
N PHE A 58 -0.29 15.28 -26.15
CA PHE A 58 1.08 14.82 -25.88
C PHE A 58 1.35 14.61 -24.38
N GLN A 59 0.91 15.55 -23.53
CA GLN A 59 1.15 15.47 -22.08
C GLN A 59 0.54 14.22 -21.45
N MET A 60 -0.63 13.79 -21.94
CA MET A 60 -1.29 12.57 -21.48
C MET A 60 -0.51 11.33 -21.90
N ILE A 61 -0.03 11.28 -23.15
CA ILE A 61 0.83 10.20 -23.66
C ILE A 61 2.13 10.11 -22.84
N TYR A 62 2.78 11.23 -22.56
CA TYR A 62 3.99 11.26 -21.72
C TYR A 62 3.73 10.81 -20.28
N ARG A 63 2.59 11.19 -19.71
CA ARG A 63 2.19 10.73 -18.37
C ARG A 63 2.07 9.21 -18.32
N GLU A 64 1.46 8.61 -19.35
CA GLU A 64 1.31 7.15 -19.41
C GLU A 64 2.66 6.44 -19.64
N ILE A 65 3.52 6.95 -20.53
CA ILE A 65 4.89 6.46 -20.71
C ILE A 65 5.67 6.52 -19.39
N LYS A 66 5.54 7.63 -18.66
CA LYS A 66 6.20 7.82 -17.37
C LYS A 66 5.68 6.83 -16.33
N LYS A 67 4.36 6.60 -16.25
CA LYS A 67 3.74 5.60 -15.39
C LYS A 67 4.36 4.21 -15.62
N LEU A 68 4.51 3.78 -16.87
CA LEU A 68 5.13 2.49 -17.21
C LEU A 68 6.63 2.43 -16.89
N ASN A 69 7.37 3.53 -17.06
CA ASN A 69 8.81 3.59 -16.73
C ASN A 69 9.10 3.41 -15.23
N PHE A 70 8.18 3.81 -14.36
CA PHE A 70 8.28 3.64 -12.91
C PHE A 70 7.63 2.34 -12.41
N SER A 71 7.10 1.50 -13.30
CA SER A 71 6.54 0.22 -12.91
C SER A 71 7.62 -0.73 -12.39
N THR A 72 7.36 -1.31 -11.23
CA THR A 72 8.23 -2.29 -10.56
C THR A 72 7.93 -3.74 -10.99
N THR A 73 6.93 -3.94 -11.86
CA THR A 73 6.43 -5.27 -12.26
C THR A 73 7.31 -5.99 -13.28
N GLY A 74 8.17 -5.25 -14.01
CA GLY A 74 8.98 -5.74 -15.13
C GLY A 74 10.08 -6.78 -14.83
N ILE A 75 10.11 -7.36 -13.63
CA ILE A 75 11.08 -8.42 -13.24
C ILE A 75 10.36 -9.70 -12.77
N MET A 76 9.02 -9.71 -12.75
CA MET A 76 8.26 -10.86 -12.29
C MET A 76 8.22 -11.99 -13.33
N PRO A 77 8.17 -13.27 -12.90
CA PRO A 77 8.00 -14.37 -13.83
C PRO A 77 6.57 -14.39 -14.38
N MET A 78 6.43 -14.45 -15.70
CA MET A 78 5.17 -14.40 -16.45
C MET A 78 4.99 -15.61 -17.37
N PRO A 79 3.74 -15.98 -17.73
CA PRO A 79 3.47 -16.95 -18.79
C PRO A 79 3.87 -16.40 -20.17
N VAL A 80 4.90 -16.99 -20.79
CA VAL A 80 5.46 -16.61 -22.09
C VAL A 80 5.15 -17.69 -23.13
N LEU A 81 4.69 -17.29 -24.32
CA LEU A 81 4.27 -18.21 -25.38
C LEU A 81 5.46 -18.96 -26.02
N ARG A 82 5.29 -20.26 -26.30
CA ARG A 82 6.33 -21.13 -26.87
C ARG A 82 6.17 -21.44 -28.35
N ASN A 83 4.93 -21.68 -28.81
CA ASN A 83 4.65 -22.42 -30.04
C ASN A 83 3.79 -21.63 -31.04
N THR A 84 3.96 -20.32 -31.09
CA THR A 84 3.14 -19.41 -31.93
C THR A 84 4.03 -18.39 -32.65
N LYS A 85 3.48 -17.64 -33.60
CA LYS A 85 4.15 -16.46 -34.22
C LYS A 85 4.68 -15.46 -33.17
N TRP A 86 4.06 -15.44 -31.99
CA TRP A 86 4.41 -14.60 -30.84
C TRP A 86 5.39 -15.24 -29.84
N LYS A 87 6.25 -16.15 -30.30
CA LYS A 87 7.19 -16.87 -29.44
C LYS A 87 8.08 -15.89 -28.65
N GLY A 88 8.18 -16.09 -27.35
CA GLY A 88 8.99 -15.25 -26.47
C GLY A 88 8.27 -14.05 -25.88
N LEU A 89 7.04 -13.74 -26.31
CA LEU A 89 6.23 -12.66 -25.74
C LEU A 89 5.32 -13.16 -24.60
N PRO A 90 5.06 -12.33 -23.57
CA PRO A 90 4.04 -12.63 -22.56
C PRO A 90 2.67 -12.79 -23.21
N ARG A 91 1.93 -13.83 -22.81
CA ARG A 91 0.61 -14.13 -23.36
C ARG A 91 -0.36 -12.96 -23.20
N ILE A 92 -0.39 -12.35 -22.02
CA ILE A 92 -1.27 -11.21 -21.71
C ILE A 92 -1.00 -9.98 -22.59
N TYR A 93 0.25 -9.73 -22.97
CA TYR A 93 0.62 -8.62 -23.85
C TYR A 93 0.09 -8.83 -25.28
N VAL A 94 0.19 -10.07 -25.78
CA VAL A 94 -0.39 -10.44 -27.08
C VAL A 94 -1.91 -10.30 -27.06
N ILE A 95 -2.56 -10.72 -25.97
CA ILE A 95 -4.00 -10.55 -25.79
C ILE A 95 -4.38 -9.07 -25.82
N ALA A 96 -3.65 -8.22 -25.09
CA ALA A 96 -3.89 -6.78 -25.08
C ALA A 96 -3.77 -6.16 -26.48
N GLY A 97 -2.71 -6.48 -27.23
CA GLY A 97 -2.55 -6.00 -28.62
C GLY A 97 -3.69 -6.45 -29.54
N LEU A 98 -4.11 -7.73 -29.45
CA LEU A 98 -5.23 -8.25 -30.24
C LEU A 98 -6.57 -7.61 -29.86
N MET A 99 -6.78 -7.26 -28.58
CA MET A 99 -7.98 -6.54 -28.16
C MET A 99 -8.06 -5.15 -28.82
N ILE A 100 -6.93 -4.44 -28.85
CA ILE A 100 -6.81 -3.12 -29.49
C ILE A 100 -7.03 -3.22 -31.01
N GLU A 101 -6.46 -4.25 -31.66
CA GLU A 101 -6.64 -4.49 -33.09
C GLU A 101 -8.10 -4.82 -33.45
N ILE A 102 -8.80 -5.61 -32.62
CA ILE A 102 -10.21 -5.97 -32.84
C ILE A 102 -11.14 -4.76 -32.62
N SER A 103 -10.73 -3.80 -31.79
CA SER A 103 -11.57 -2.67 -31.40
C SER A 103 -11.20 -1.35 -32.08
N ASP A 104 -10.34 -1.38 -33.09
CA ASP A 104 -9.81 -0.18 -33.78
C ASP A 104 -9.34 0.90 -32.80
N GLY A 105 -8.62 0.46 -31.76
CA GLY A 105 -8.06 1.35 -30.74
C GLY A 105 -9.02 1.78 -29.63
N TYR A 106 -10.32 1.45 -29.69
CA TYR A 106 -11.29 1.84 -28.66
C TYR A 106 -11.51 0.73 -27.62
N LEU A 107 -11.09 0.92 -26.38
CA LEU A 107 -11.29 -0.02 -25.27
C LEU A 107 -12.01 0.66 -24.10
N SER A 108 -13.19 0.14 -23.78
CA SER A 108 -13.96 0.44 -22.57
C SER A 108 -13.91 -0.74 -21.60
N GLU A 109 -14.29 -0.51 -20.33
CA GLU A 109 -14.42 -1.55 -19.31
C GLU A 109 -15.28 -2.74 -19.76
N GLU A 110 -16.45 -2.44 -20.34
CA GLU A 110 -17.39 -3.46 -20.83
C GLU A 110 -16.79 -4.32 -21.94
N ASN A 111 -16.13 -3.68 -22.90
CA ASN A 111 -15.49 -4.38 -24.02
C ASN A 111 -14.35 -5.28 -23.53
N ILE A 112 -13.53 -4.79 -22.59
CA ILE A 112 -12.45 -5.56 -21.97
C ILE A 112 -13.00 -6.79 -21.28
N LEU A 113 -14.02 -6.63 -20.43
CA LEU A 113 -14.65 -7.73 -19.71
C LEU A 113 -15.24 -8.76 -20.68
N HIS A 114 -15.98 -8.33 -21.69
CA HIS A 114 -16.61 -9.23 -22.65
C HIS A 114 -15.56 -10.02 -23.47
N MET A 115 -14.53 -9.33 -23.98
CA MET A 115 -13.43 -9.94 -24.74
C MET A 115 -12.65 -10.96 -23.91
N LEU A 116 -12.34 -10.64 -22.65
CA LEU A 116 -11.59 -11.53 -21.76
C LEU A 116 -12.43 -12.70 -21.28
N LYS A 117 -13.72 -12.51 -20.96
CA LYS A 117 -14.64 -13.63 -20.66
C LYS A 117 -14.72 -14.61 -21.84
N ALA A 118 -14.84 -14.10 -23.06
CA ALA A 118 -14.85 -14.94 -24.26
C ALA A 118 -13.52 -15.69 -24.46
N TYR A 119 -12.39 -15.06 -24.16
CA TYR A 119 -11.08 -15.71 -24.21
C TYR A 119 -10.94 -16.82 -23.16
N GLN A 120 -11.36 -16.57 -21.92
CA GLN A 120 -11.17 -17.49 -20.80
C GLN A 120 -12.05 -18.76 -20.85
N GLN A 121 -12.92 -18.91 -21.86
CA GLN A 121 -13.76 -20.11 -22.03
C GLN A 121 -12.95 -21.40 -22.26
N ALA A 122 -11.80 -21.33 -22.94
CA ALA A 122 -10.96 -22.51 -23.17
C ALA A 122 -9.81 -22.62 -22.16
N GLU A 123 -9.10 -21.51 -21.91
CA GLU A 123 -8.01 -21.48 -20.94
C GLU A 123 -8.09 -20.22 -20.05
N PRO A 124 -8.18 -20.38 -18.72
CA PRO A 124 -8.24 -19.25 -17.81
C PRO A 124 -6.90 -18.53 -17.73
N LEU A 125 -6.96 -17.20 -17.60
CA LEU A 125 -5.79 -16.39 -17.31
C LEU A 125 -5.39 -16.59 -15.85
N THR A 126 -4.09 -16.54 -15.59
CA THR A 126 -3.56 -16.58 -14.23
C THR A 126 -3.81 -15.26 -13.52
N ASP A 127 -3.89 -15.27 -12.19
CA ASP A 127 -4.08 -14.03 -11.41
C ASP A 127 -2.96 -13.03 -11.70
N ARG A 128 -1.74 -13.51 -11.96
CA ARG A 128 -0.61 -12.64 -12.32
C ARG A 128 -0.78 -11.98 -13.68
N GLU A 129 -1.38 -12.67 -14.65
CA GLU A 129 -1.67 -12.06 -15.95
C GLU A 129 -2.75 -10.99 -15.82
N LEU A 130 -3.81 -11.26 -15.05
CA LEU A 130 -4.87 -10.29 -14.81
C LEU A 130 -4.37 -9.05 -14.06
N GLN A 131 -3.51 -9.21 -13.06
CA GLN A 131 -2.85 -8.07 -12.37
C GLN A 131 -2.00 -7.22 -13.31
N MET A 132 -1.46 -7.83 -14.37
CA MET A 132 -0.59 -7.14 -15.33
C MET A 132 -1.37 -6.53 -16.50
N LEU A 133 -2.67 -6.80 -16.60
CA LEU A 133 -3.50 -6.36 -17.71
C LEU A 133 -3.46 -4.83 -17.92
N PRO A 134 -3.64 -3.96 -16.90
CA PRO A 134 -3.65 -2.51 -17.11
C PRO A 134 -2.35 -1.99 -17.73
N GLU A 135 -1.20 -2.46 -17.23
CA GLU A 135 0.10 -2.05 -17.76
C GLU A 135 0.35 -2.59 -19.18
N MET A 136 -0.14 -3.80 -19.48
CA MET A 136 0.04 -4.43 -20.79
C MET A 136 -0.87 -3.81 -21.85
N VAL A 137 -2.10 -3.42 -21.46
CA VAL A 137 -3.01 -2.63 -22.30
C VAL A 137 -2.43 -1.24 -22.53
N GLY A 138 -1.95 -0.56 -21.48
CA GLY A 138 -1.30 0.75 -21.62
C GLY A 138 -0.09 0.70 -22.56
N LEU A 139 0.76 -0.32 -22.43
CA LEU A 139 1.92 -0.50 -23.31
C LEU A 139 1.51 -0.76 -24.77
N ALA A 140 0.59 -1.71 -25.00
CA ALA A 140 0.13 -2.04 -26.35
C ALA A 140 -0.62 -0.86 -27.00
N MET A 141 -1.35 -0.06 -26.21
CA MET A 141 -2.03 1.15 -26.67
C MET A 141 -1.04 2.23 -27.08
N LEU A 142 0.04 2.41 -26.32
CA LEU A 142 1.11 3.34 -26.69
C LEU A 142 1.86 2.93 -27.95
N GLU A 143 2.05 1.62 -28.18
CA GLU A 143 2.62 1.12 -29.43
C GLU A 143 1.69 1.38 -30.61
N HIS A 144 0.38 1.15 -30.44
CA HIS A 144 -0.61 1.47 -31.46
C HIS A 144 -0.69 2.98 -31.75
N ILE A 145 -0.67 3.83 -30.72
CA ILE A 145 -0.58 5.29 -30.87
C ILE A 145 0.66 5.66 -31.66
N LEU A 146 1.82 5.09 -31.32
CA LEU A 146 3.07 5.37 -32.02
C LEU A 146 2.99 5.02 -33.52
N GLU A 147 2.40 3.88 -33.87
CA GLU A 147 2.16 3.50 -35.27
C GLU A 147 1.28 4.50 -36.01
N VAL A 148 0.20 4.98 -35.38
CA VAL A 148 -0.69 6.01 -35.95
C VAL A 148 0.03 7.36 -36.06
N THR A 149 0.82 7.72 -35.06
CA THR A 149 1.62 8.94 -35.06
C THR A 149 2.62 8.97 -36.21
N TRP A 150 3.27 7.84 -36.54
CA TRP A 150 4.13 7.77 -37.73
C TRP A 150 3.37 8.05 -39.03
N LYS A 151 2.12 7.57 -39.17
CA LYS A 151 1.27 7.88 -40.33
C LYS A 151 0.92 9.36 -40.40
N ILE A 152 0.58 10.00 -39.27
CA ILE A 152 0.32 11.45 -39.20
C ILE A 152 1.57 12.23 -39.65
N THR A 153 2.75 11.78 -39.21
CA THR A 153 4.01 12.44 -39.58
C THR A 153 4.32 12.30 -41.07
N ASP A 154 4.00 11.16 -41.67
CA ASP A 154 4.14 10.90 -43.12
C ASP A 154 3.19 11.79 -43.95
N VAL A 155 1.95 11.98 -43.48
CA VAL A 155 1.01 12.95 -44.09
C VAL A 155 1.56 14.37 -44.01
N ALA A 156 2.09 14.76 -42.85
CA ALA A 156 2.66 16.09 -42.67
C ALA A 156 3.91 16.33 -43.56
N ASP A 157 4.79 15.35 -43.67
CA ASP A 157 5.94 15.38 -44.60
C ASP A 157 5.46 15.49 -46.05
N THR A 158 4.40 14.78 -46.41
CA THR A 158 3.82 14.78 -47.77
C THR A 158 3.26 16.16 -48.12
N LYS A 159 2.52 16.81 -47.20
CA LYS A 159 2.02 18.18 -47.42
C LYS A 159 3.16 19.21 -47.43
N ALA A 160 4.18 19.07 -46.57
CA ALA A 160 5.37 19.91 -46.61
C ALA A 160 6.15 19.77 -47.93
N ALA A 161 6.21 18.56 -48.49
CA ALA A 161 6.80 18.33 -49.81
C ALA A 161 5.98 18.97 -50.93
N ALA A 162 4.65 19.02 -50.80
CA ALA A 162 3.76 19.73 -51.74
C ALA A 162 3.97 21.25 -51.68
N ASP A 163 4.09 21.83 -50.48
CA ASP A 163 4.46 23.25 -50.28
C ASP A 163 5.77 23.59 -50.99
N LEU A 164 6.80 22.79 -50.77
CA LEU A 164 8.12 23.00 -51.37
C LEU A 164 8.07 22.81 -52.89
N PHE A 165 7.33 21.82 -53.38
CA PHE A 165 7.12 21.61 -54.81
C PHE A 165 6.50 22.83 -55.50
N VAL A 166 5.41 23.39 -54.93
CA VAL A 166 4.79 24.59 -55.49
C VAL A 166 5.74 25.78 -55.42
N LYS A 167 6.46 25.99 -54.32
CA LYS A 167 7.44 27.08 -54.20
C LYS A 167 8.59 27.00 -55.21
N GLU A 168 9.05 25.79 -55.53
CA GLU A 168 10.14 25.58 -56.48
C GLU A 168 9.69 25.66 -57.96
N HIS A 169 8.43 25.33 -58.24
CA HIS A 169 7.94 25.13 -59.61
C HIS A 169 6.89 26.18 -60.03
N PHE A 170 6.51 27.11 -59.16
CA PHE A 170 5.53 28.15 -59.46
C PHE A 170 5.98 29.52 -58.93
N GLU A 171 5.98 30.53 -59.81
CA GLU A 171 6.33 31.91 -59.47
C GLU A 171 5.05 32.78 -59.34
N PRO A 172 4.73 33.31 -58.14
CA PRO A 172 3.43 33.94 -57.87
C PRO A 172 3.23 35.35 -58.48
N ASP A 173 4.29 36.01 -58.97
CA ASP A 173 4.25 37.43 -59.40
C ASP A 173 4.34 37.64 -60.92
N GLN A 174 3.93 36.64 -61.72
CA GLN A 174 3.92 36.77 -63.18
C GLN A 174 2.60 37.40 -63.69
N GLU A 175 2.69 38.26 -64.71
CA GLU A 175 1.52 38.90 -65.36
C GLU A 175 0.55 37.86 -65.96
N TYR A 176 1.06 36.67 -66.30
CA TYR A 176 0.29 35.49 -66.68
C TYR A 176 0.85 34.26 -65.95
N PRO A 177 0.14 33.69 -64.96
CA PRO A 177 0.66 32.53 -64.21
C PRO A 177 0.74 31.28 -65.10
N ASP A 178 1.93 30.67 -65.17
CA ASP A 178 2.18 29.43 -65.91
C ASP A 178 2.31 28.23 -64.96
N ILE A 179 1.47 27.21 -65.17
CA ILE A 179 1.46 25.96 -64.40
C ILE A 179 2.27 24.83 -65.06
N SER A 180 2.91 25.06 -66.20
CA SER A 180 3.59 24.00 -66.99
C SER A 180 4.63 23.23 -66.17
N ASN A 181 5.34 23.91 -65.27
CA ASN A 181 6.33 23.31 -64.37
C ASN A 181 5.71 22.42 -63.27
N LEU A 182 4.41 22.62 -62.96
CA LEU A 182 3.63 21.77 -62.05
C LEU A 182 3.09 20.50 -62.74
N LEU A 183 3.14 20.44 -64.08
CA LEU A 183 2.70 19.30 -64.90
C LEU A 183 3.89 18.35 -65.18
N THR A 184 4.52 17.86 -64.12
CA THR A 184 5.67 16.96 -64.19
C THR A 184 5.37 15.62 -63.52
N HIS A 185 5.79 14.50 -64.13
CA HIS A 185 5.60 13.19 -63.52
C HIS A 185 6.45 13.06 -62.25
N MET A 186 5.77 12.76 -61.14
CA MET A 186 6.35 12.72 -59.81
C MET A 186 6.57 11.26 -59.38
N GLY A 187 7.66 10.99 -58.64
CA GLY A 187 7.95 9.63 -58.15
C GLY A 187 6.90 9.10 -57.16
N GLU A 188 6.87 7.79 -56.92
CA GLU A 188 5.82 7.08 -56.14
C GLU A 188 5.45 7.71 -54.78
N ARG A 189 6.39 8.36 -54.07
CA ARG A 189 6.12 9.05 -52.79
C ARG A 189 5.34 10.38 -52.90
N LYS A 190 5.29 10.98 -54.09
CA LYS A 190 4.69 12.31 -54.35
C LYS A 190 3.36 12.21 -55.14
N GLY A 191 2.85 11.01 -55.36
CA GLY A 191 1.59 10.77 -56.11
C GLY A 191 0.36 10.48 -55.23
N GLY A 192 0.46 10.64 -53.91
CA GLY A 192 -0.64 10.35 -53.00
C GLY A 192 -1.73 11.44 -52.98
N ILE A 193 -2.95 11.07 -52.57
CA ILE A 193 -4.11 11.98 -52.46
C ILE A 193 -3.79 13.22 -51.61
N TYR A 194 -3.09 13.04 -50.47
CA TYR A 194 -2.66 14.13 -49.58
C TYR A 194 -1.72 15.14 -50.24
N PHE A 195 -0.89 14.69 -51.19
CA PHE A 195 0.03 15.55 -51.90
C PHE A 195 -0.75 16.46 -52.86
N HIS A 196 -1.58 15.85 -53.71
CA HIS A 196 -2.33 16.57 -54.73
C HIS A 196 -3.42 17.46 -54.14
N SER A 197 -4.10 17.03 -53.06
CA SER A 197 -5.08 17.88 -52.37
C SER A 197 -4.44 19.16 -51.84
N HIS A 198 -3.22 19.06 -51.30
CA HIS A 198 -2.48 20.21 -50.77
C HIS A 198 -1.98 21.14 -51.88
N VAL A 199 -1.50 20.60 -53.01
CA VAL A 199 -1.18 21.43 -54.19
C VAL A 199 -2.42 22.18 -54.68
N LEU A 200 -3.57 21.51 -54.78
CA LEU A 200 -4.84 22.15 -55.17
C LEU A 200 -5.28 23.23 -54.19
N TYR A 201 -5.08 23.01 -52.88
CA TYR A 201 -5.32 24.01 -51.84
C TYR A 201 -4.44 25.26 -52.04
N LEU A 202 -3.13 25.08 -52.31
CA LEU A 202 -2.22 26.19 -52.59
C LEU A 202 -2.56 26.93 -53.88
N MET A 203 -2.91 26.21 -54.95
CA MET A 203 -3.35 26.81 -56.21
C MET A 203 -4.58 27.71 -56.03
N ARG A 204 -5.52 27.29 -55.17
CA ARG A 204 -6.69 28.11 -54.81
C ARG A 204 -6.31 29.33 -53.98
N ASN A 205 -5.41 29.20 -53.01
CA ASN A 205 -4.93 30.33 -52.20
C ASN A 205 -4.17 31.37 -53.05
N LEU A 206 -3.48 30.92 -54.11
CA LEU A 206 -2.82 31.77 -55.09
C LEU A 206 -3.79 32.38 -56.12
N SER A 207 -5.10 32.15 -55.97
CA SER A 207 -6.16 32.67 -56.86
C SER A 207 -6.01 32.28 -58.33
N LEU A 208 -5.52 31.05 -58.62
CA LEU A 208 -5.40 30.55 -59.98
C LEU A 208 -6.76 30.21 -60.60
N ASP A 209 -6.89 30.42 -61.91
CA ASP A 209 -8.12 30.17 -62.66
C ASP A 209 -8.55 28.69 -62.62
N GLU A 210 -9.86 28.44 -62.67
CA GLU A 210 -10.43 27.07 -62.67
C GLU A 210 -9.90 26.21 -63.83
N ASP A 211 -9.61 26.81 -64.98
CA ASP A 211 -9.02 26.13 -66.14
C ASP A 211 -7.59 25.64 -65.88
N MET A 212 -6.82 26.33 -65.03
CA MET A 212 -5.48 25.88 -64.62
C MET A 212 -5.56 24.71 -63.64
N VAL A 213 -6.47 24.81 -62.66
CA VAL A 213 -6.75 23.72 -61.71
C VAL A 213 -7.21 22.46 -62.44
N ARG A 214 -8.10 22.60 -63.44
CA ARG A 214 -8.57 21.48 -64.25
C ARG A 214 -7.44 20.83 -65.06
N ARG A 215 -6.55 21.63 -65.66
CA ARG A 215 -5.36 21.12 -66.38
C ARG A 215 -4.44 20.31 -65.48
N TYR A 216 -4.22 20.74 -64.25
CA TYR A 216 -3.44 20.00 -63.26
C TYR A 216 -4.08 18.64 -62.94
N ILE A 217 -5.39 18.61 -62.67
CA ILE A 217 -6.11 17.37 -62.33
C ILE A 217 -6.06 16.37 -63.49
N VAL A 218 -6.34 16.83 -64.72
CA VAL A 218 -6.34 15.98 -65.92
C VAL A 218 -4.96 15.35 -66.16
N PHE A 219 -3.88 16.09 -65.87
CA PHE A 219 -2.51 15.59 -66.08
C PHE A 219 -2.11 14.52 -65.05
N HIS A 220 -2.41 14.74 -63.76
CA HIS A 220 -1.94 13.86 -62.68
C HIS A 220 -2.87 12.67 -62.40
N PHE A 221 -4.16 12.75 -62.77
CA PHE A 221 -5.16 11.69 -62.56
C PHE A 221 -5.68 11.08 -63.87
N ALA A 222 -4.93 11.23 -64.98
CA ALA A 222 -5.34 10.80 -66.32
C ALA A 222 -5.76 9.32 -66.42
N ASP A 223 -5.11 8.44 -65.65
CA ASP A 223 -5.34 6.99 -65.68
C ASP A 223 -6.36 6.51 -64.61
N GLU A 224 -6.69 7.36 -63.63
CA GLU A 224 -7.52 7.03 -62.48
C GLU A 224 -8.77 7.93 -62.42
N TRP A 225 -9.71 7.68 -63.34
CA TRP A 225 -11.12 8.13 -63.35
C TRP A 225 -11.42 9.28 -64.33
N GLU A 226 -12.25 9.00 -65.35
CA GLU A 226 -12.59 9.93 -66.44
C GLU A 226 -13.43 11.16 -66.03
N SER A 227 -13.70 11.36 -64.73
CA SER A 227 -14.51 12.50 -64.24
C SER A 227 -14.11 13.02 -62.86
N THR A 228 -12.82 13.02 -62.52
CA THR A 228 -12.35 13.51 -61.20
C THR A 228 -12.49 15.03 -61.11
N SER A 229 -13.38 15.51 -60.22
CA SER A 229 -13.45 16.90 -59.82
C SER A 229 -12.45 17.19 -58.71
N SER A 230 -12.04 18.46 -58.57
CA SER A 230 -11.32 18.92 -57.37
C SER A 230 -12.08 18.56 -56.07
N VAL A 231 -13.42 18.54 -56.12
CA VAL A 231 -14.28 18.15 -55.00
C VAL A 231 -14.06 16.70 -54.59
N ASP A 232 -13.91 15.78 -55.54
CA ASP A 232 -13.76 14.35 -55.25
C ASP A 232 -12.43 14.05 -54.56
N ILE A 233 -11.35 14.75 -54.96
CA ILE A 233 -10.02 14.66 -54.32
C ILE A 233 -10.08 15.17 -52.87
N PHE A 234 -10.74 16.31 -52.63
CA PHE A 234 -10.92 16.83 -51.27
C PHE A 234 -11.83 15.94 -50.41
N MET A 235 -12.86 15.32 -51.00
CA MET A 235 -13.72 14.36 -50.30
C MET A 235 -12.94 13.11 -49.89
N GLU A 236 -12.09 12.57 -50.77
CA GLU A 236 -11.27 11.40 -50.46
C GLU A 236 -10.19 11.74 -49.43
N GLU A 237 -9.54 12.90 -49.52
CA GLU A 237 -8.65 13.40 -48.45
C GLU A 237 -9.38 13.48 -47.11
N SER A 238 -10.58 14.10 -47.10
CA SER A 238 -11.39 14.24 -45.88
C SER A 238 -11.77 12.88 -45.29
N ARG A 239 -12.02 11.87 -46.14
CA ARG A 239 -12.30 10.50 -45.71
C ARG A 239 -11.07 9.86 -45.05
N GLN A 240 -9.89 10.00 -45.66
CA GLN A 240 -8.62 9.48 -45.12
C GLN A 240 -8.24 10.19 -43.81
N GLU A 241 -8.39 11.52 -43.73
CA GLU A 241 -8.21 12.27 -42.48
C GLU A 241 -9.18 11.83 -41.41
N SER A 242 -10.46 11.61 -41.73
CA SER A 242 -11.45 11.17 -40.74
C SER A 242 -11.08 9.80 -40.14
N ILE A 243 -10.59 8.88 -40.96
CA ILE A 243 -10.08 7.58 -40.51
C ILE A 243 -8.86 7.76 -39.62
N LEU A 244 -7.90 8.59 -40.04
CA LEU A 244 -6.67 8.84 -39.29
C LEU A 244 -6.92 9.55 -37.96
N GLU A 245 -7.83 10.52 -37.95
CA GLU A 245 -8.31 11.22 -36.76
C GLU A 245 -8.98 10.23 -35.80
N SER A 246 -9.86 9.35 -36.28
CA SER A 246 -10.46 8.32 -35.43
C SER A 246 -9.42 7.34 -34.89
N ALA A 247 -8.42 6.97 -35.70
CA ALA A 247 -7.35 6.06 -35.31
C ALA A 247 -6.44 6.64 -34.21
N ILE A 248 -6.27 7.97 -34.13
CA ILE A 248 -5.55 8.60 -33.01
C ILE A 248 -6.47 8.92 -31.83
N ARG A 249 -7.72 9.31 -32.10
CA ARG A 249 -8.70 9.68 -31.09
C ARG A 249 -9.11 8.50 -30.21
N ASN A 250 -9.43 7.35 -30.81
CA ASN A 250 -9.93 6.19 -30.09
C ASN A 250 -8.95 5.67 -29.01
N PRO A 251 -7.65 5.46 -29.31
CA PRO A 251 -6.65 5.08 -28.30
C PRO A 251 -6.49 6.09 -27.17
N ILE A 252 -6.49 7.39 -27.49
CA ILE A 252 -6.35 8.45 -26.49
C ILE A 252 -7.55 8.49 -25.56
N THR A 253 -8.77 8.40 -26.10
CA THR A 253 -10.00 8.32 -25.30
C THR A 253 -9.96 7.08 -24.41
N SER A 254 -9.55 5.93 -24.95
CA SER A 254 -9.41 4.68 -24.19
C SER A 254 -8.41 4.78 -23.06
N LEU A 255 -7.24 5.40 -23.27
CA LEU A 255 -6.28 5.63 -22.20
C LEU A 255 -6.84 6.51 -21.07
N ARG A 256 -7.78 7.40 -21.40
CA ARG A 256 -8.45 8.26 -20.40
C ARG A 256 -9.45 7.45 -19.60
N GLU A 257 -10.33 6.72 -20.29
CA GLU A 257 -11.32 5.83 -19.69
C GLU A 257 -10.63 4.77 -18.81
N LEU A 258 -9.58 4.13 -19.30
CA LEU A 258 -8.78 3.14 -18.56
C LEU A 258 -8.17 3.71 -17.27
N GLY A 259 -7.92 5.01 -17.20
CA GLY A 259 -7.42 5.67 -15.99
C GLY A 259 -8.46 5.86 -14.88
N GLU A 260 -9.74 5.71 -15.21
CA GLU A 260 -10.88 5.91 -14.30
C GLU A 260 -11.53 4.59 -13.85
N ILE A 261 -11.16 3.47 -14.48
CA ILE A 261 -11.71 2.13 -14.23
C ILE A 261 -11.36 1.63 -12.83
N ASN A 262 -12.30 0.90 -12.22
CA ASN A 262 -12.05 0.12 -11.03
C ASN A 262 -11.33 -1.20 -11.37
N GLU A 263 -10.00 -1.16 -11.37
CA GLU A 263 -9.15 -2.33 -11.65
C GLU A 263 -9.46 -3.52 -10.72
N GLU A 264 -9.82 -3.27 -9.45
CA GLU A 264 -10.16 -4.33 -8.49
C GLU A 264 -11.44 -5.05 -8.90
N ALA A 265 -12.47 -4.33 -9.34
CA ALA A 265 -13.74 -4.91 -9.76
C ALA A 265 -13.57 -5.81 -11.00
N ILE A 266 -12.85 -5.33 -12.02
CA ILE A 266 -12.54 -6.13 -13.22
C ILE A 266 -11.76 -7.39 -12.85
N PHE A 267 -10.74 -7.24 -11.98
CA PHE A 267 -9.93 -8.36 -11.55
C PHE A 267 -10.78 -9.43 -10.84
N GLU A 268 -11.66 -9.02 -9.93
CA GLU A 268 -12.52 -9.92 -9.17
C GLU A 268 -13.50 -10.69 -10.06
N GLU A 269 -14.02 -10.05 -11.09
CA GLU A 269 -14.94 -10.69 -12.02
C GLU A 269 -14.23 -11.69 -12.96
N LEU A 270 -12.98 -11.40 -13.34
CA LEU A 270 -12.23 -12.23 -14.28
C LEU A 270 -11.43 -13.36 -13.63
N SER A 271 -11.04 -13.22 -12.35
CA SER A 271 -10.21 -14.20 -11.66
C SER A 271 -11.00 -15.47 -11.31
N ALA A 272 -10.59 -16.59 -11.91
CA ALA A 272 -11.14 -17.90 -11.59
C ALA A 272 -10.80 -18.32 -10.15
N VAL A 273 -9.64 -17.89 -9.62
CA VAL A 273 -9.23 -18.16 -8.23
C VAL A 273 -10.12 -17.39 -7.27
N GLU A 274 -10.41 -16.13 -7.57
CA GLU A 274 -11.36 -15.32 -6.79
C GLU A 274 -12.73 -15.97 -6.71
N GLY A 275 -13.32 -16.32 -7.86
CA GLY A 275 -14.63 -16.97 -7.90
C GLY A 275 -14.69 -18.31 -7.15
N ILE A 276 -13.55 -19.00 -6.97
CA ILE A 276 -13.47 -20.20 -6.13
C ILE A 276 -13.39 -19.79 -4.66
N LEU A 277 -12.41 -18.96 -4.27
CA LEU A 277 -12.18 -18.59 -2.87
C LEU A 277 -13.34 -17.81 -2.25
N SER A 278 -14.12 -17.07 -3.05
CA SER A 278 -15.33 -16.37 -2.61
C SER A 278 -16.45 -17.29 -2.15
N LYS A 279 -16.37 -18.60 -2.43
CA LYS A 279 -17.28 -19.62 -1.89
C LYS A 279 -16.81 -20.19 -0.53
N ASP A 280 -15.97 -19.44 0.18
CA ASP A 280 -15.45 -19.80 1.50
C ASP A 280 -16.58 -20.24 2.45
N PRO A 281 -16.54 -21.45 3.04
CA PRO A 281 -17.61 -21.96 3.88
C PRO A 281 -17.86 -21.12 5.13
N ALA A 282 -16.83 -20.44 5.64
CA ALA A 282 -16.95 -19.51 6.75
C ALA A 282 -17.53 -18.13 6.35
N GLY A 283 -17.66 -17.85 5.04
CA GLY A 283 -18.13 -16.55 4.52
C GLY A 283 -17.18 -15.38 4.81
N VAL A 284 -15.94 -15.66 5.22
CA VAL A 284 -14.98 -14.63 5.65
C VAL A 284 -14.29 -14.01 4.44
N TYR A 285 -13.86 -14.84 3.47
CA TYR A 285 -13.08 -14.37 2.32
C TYR A 285 -13.72 -13.19 1.55
N PRO A 286 -15.03 -13.20 1.22
CA PRO A 286 -15.66 -12.07 0.51
C PRO A 286 -15.73 -10.78 1.34
N GLN A 287 -15.63 -10.87 2.67
CA GLN A 287 -15.68 -9.73 3.59
C GLN A 287 -14.28 -9.18 3.92
N MET A 288 -13.23 -9.69 3.28
CA MET A 288 -11.84 -9.27 3.50
C MET A 288 -11.46 -8.09 2.59
N ASP A 289 -10.51 -7.26 3.05
CA ASP A 289 -9.99 -6.17 2.22
C ASP A 289 -9.27 -6.71 0.97
N SER A 290 -9.20 -5.89 -0.08
CA SER A 290 -8.64 -6.29 -1.38
C SER A 290 -7.19 -6.76 -1.27
N LEU A 291 -6.41 -6.14 -0.38
CA LEU A 291 -5.02 -6.52 -0.09
C LEU A 291 -4.94 -7.92 0.52
N SER A 292 -5.82 -8.27 1.47
CA SER A 292 -5.81 -9.58 2.12
C SER A 292 -6.29 -10.69 1.20
N ARG A 293 -7.30 -10.43 0.36
CA ARG A 293 -7.68 -11.36 -0.73
C ARG A 293 -6.51 -11.56 -1.70
N GLY A 294 -5.82 -10.47 -2.05
CA GLY A 294 -4.57 -10.50 -2.80
C GLY A 294 -3.47 -11.38 -2.18
N LEU A 295 -3.28 -11.33 -0.85
CA LEU A 295 -2.32 -12.19 -0.14
C LEU A 295 -2.66 -13.69 -0.29
N TYR A 296 -3.95 -14.05 -0.23
CA TYR A 296 -4.40 -15.43 -0.35
C TYR A 296 -4.18 -15.95 -1.77
N ARG A 297 -4.59 -15.14 -2.77
CA ARG A 297 -4.36 -15.40 -4.20
C ARG A 297 -2.87 -15.54 -4.51
N HIS A 298 -2.02 -14.70 -3.92
CA HIS A 298 -0.57 -14.79 -4.06
C HIS A 298 -0.02 -16.14 -3.57
N GLU A 299 -0.46 -16.63 -2.41
CA GLU A 299 -0.02 -17.93 -1.92
C GLU A 299 -0.54 -19.09 -2.79
N VAL A 300 -1.75 -19.00 -3.34
CA VAL A 300 -2.25 -19.95 -4.34
C VAL A 300 -1.32 -19.98 -5.56
N ALA A 301 -1.02 -18.83 -6.15
CA ALA A 301 -0.12 -18.72 -7.32
C ALA A 301 1.28 -19.25 -7.02
N LYS A 302 1.83 -18.96 -5.84
CA LYS A 302 3.14 -19.45 -5.39
C LYS A 302 3.19 -20.96 -5.26
N LEU A 303 2.14 -21.59 -4.71
CA LEU A 303 2.03 -23.05 -4.63
C LEU A 303 1.87 -23.67 -6.03
N ALA A 304 1.08 -23.02 -6.89
CA ALA A 304 0.86 -23.45 -8.28
C ALA A 304 2.18 -23.53 -9.06
N ILE A 305 2.98 -22.45 -9.02
CA ILE A 305 4.30 -22.38 -9.65
C ILE A 305 5.26 -23.41 -9.04
N ARG A 306 5.31 -23.51 -7.71
CA ARG A 306 6.25 -24.41 -7.01
C ARG A 306 6.00 -25.88 -7.33
N TYR A 307 4.74 -26.28 -7.52
CA TYR A 307 4.37 -27.67 -7.77
C TYR A 307 4.03 -27.97 -9.23
N GLY A 308 4.08 -26.97 -10.12
CA GLY A 308 3.79 -27.14 -11.54
C GLY A 308 2.34 -27.54 -11.82
N ILE A 309 1.39 -27.07 -11.02
CA ILE A 309 -0.05 -27.34 -11.18
C ILE A 309 -0.81 -26.02 -11.41
N PRO A 310 -1.98 -26.04 -12.10
CA PRO A 310 -2.75 -24.81 -12.32
C PRO A 310 -3.30 -24.21 -11.02
N GLU A 311 -3.41 -22.88 -10.95
CA GLU A 311 -3.86 -22.12 -9.77
C GLU A 311 -5.25 -22.58 -9.29
N ILE A 312 -6.17 -22.80 -10.24
CA ILE A 312 -7.52 -23.33 -10.00
C ILE A 312 -7.50 -24.66 -9.22
N HIS A 313 -6.53 -25.54 -9.49
CA HIS A 313 -6.45 -26.82 -8.80
C HIS A 313 -5.99 -26.64 -7.35
N VAL A 314 -5.10 -25.69 -7.09
CA VAL A 314 -4.68 -25.33 -5.72
C VAL A 314 -5.87 -24.73 -4.96
N ALA A 315 -6.58 -23.79 -5.57
CA ALA A 315 -7.75 -23.14 -4.98
C ALA A 315 -8.86 -24.17 -4.66
N LYS A 316 -9.21 -25.05 -5.60
CA LYS A 316 -10.20 -26.13 -5.37
C LYS A 316 -9.79 -27.08 -4.24
N ARG A 317 -8.52 -27.48 -4.16
CA ARG A 317 -8.03 -28.33 -3.06
C ARG A 317 -8.09 -27.61 -1.72
N CYS A 318 -7.75 -26.31 -1.69
CA CYS A 318 -7.90 -25.49 -0.50
C CYS A 318 -9.36 -25.41 -0.06
N MET A 319 -10.28 -25.18 -0.99
CA MET A 319 -11.71 -25.13 -0.73
C MET A 319 -12.24 -26.45 -0.17
N SER A 320 -11.89 -27.58 -0.79
CA SER A 320 -12.32 -28.91 -0.30
C SER A 320 -11.83 -29.22 1.12
N LEU A 321 -10.67 -28.69 1.53
CA LEU A 321 -10.17 -28.84 2.90
C LEU A 321 -10.94 -27.95 3.87
N ALA A 322 -11.31 -26.74 3.46
CA ALA A 322 -12.15 -25.85 4.25
C ALA A 322 -13.56 -26.41 4.41
N GLU A 323 -14.16 -26.98 3.36
CA GLU A 323 -15.46 -27.65 3.43
C GLU A 323 -15.43 -28.88 4.34
N ALA A 324 -14.35 -29.66 4.30
CA ALA A 324 -14.21 -30.85 5.14
C ALA A 324 -14.00 -30.54 6.63
N GLY A 325 -13.37 -29.39 6.95
CA GLY A 325 -13.16 -28.90 8.31
C GLY A 325 -12.38 -29.86 9.24
N GLN A 326 -11.09 -29.62 9.47
CA GLN A 326 -10.36 -30.42 10.46
C GLN A 326 -10.66 -30.01 11.91
N PRO A 327 -11.05 -30.95 12.80
CA PRO A 327 -11.44 -30.62 14.17
C PRO A 327 -10.30 -30.06 15.05
N ASN A 328 -9.04 -30.32 14.67
CA ASN A 328 -7.87 -29.87 15.41
C ASN A 328 -7.42 -28.44 15.06
N LEU A 329 -8.13 -27.76 14.16
CA LEU A 329 -7.79 -26.41 13.71
C LEU A 329 -8.88 -25.43 14.14
N ASN A 330 -8.47 -24.28 14.68
CA ASN A 330 -9.38 -23.17 14.91
C ASN A 330 -9.84 -22.61 13.57
N GLN A 331 -11.15 -22.32 13.45
CA GLN A 331 -11.75 -21.77 12.23
C GLN A 331 -11.47 -22.63 10.98
N ALA A 332 -11.49 -23.95 11.15
CA ALA A 332 -11.15 -24.92 10.11
C ALA A 332 -12.00 -24.84 8.83
N ASN A 333 -13.11 -24.11 8.86
CA ASN A 333 -14.02 -23.88 7.75
C ASN A 333 -13.61 -22.68 6.87
N HIS A 334 -12.53 -21.97 7.22
CA HIS A 334 -12.02 -20.83 6.47
C HIS A 334 -10.81 -21.20 5.60
N VAL A 335 -10.83 -20.84 4.33
CA VAL A 335 -9.73 -21.08 3.37
C VAL A 335 -8.38 -20.52 3.83
N GLY A 336 -8.37 -19.39 4.55
CA GLY A 336 -7.15 -18.76 5.04
C GLY A 336 -6.34 -19.61 6.02
N VAL A 337 -7.00 -20.49 6.77
CA VAL A 337 -6.32 -21.42 7.69
C VAL A 337 -5.41 -22.37 6.92
N TYR A 338 -5.78 -22.76 5.70
CA TYR A 338 -5.02 -23.66 4.85
C TYR A 338 -4.05 -22.94 3.90
N LEU A 339 -4.21 -21.64 3.65
CA LEU A 339 -3.27 -20.85 2.85
C LEU A 339 -2.15 -20.25 3.70
N LEU A 340 -2.52 -19.54 4.78
CA LEU A 340 -1.58 -18.80 5.63
C LEU A 340 -1.41 -19.41 7.03
N GLY A 341 -2.44 -20.08 7.54
CA GLY A 341 -2.50 -20.59 8.91
C GLY A 341 -1.81 -21.95 9.13
N LYS A 342 -2.14 -22.58 10.26
CA LYS A 342 -1.61 -23.89 10.66
C LYS A 342 -2.00 -25.02 9.69
N GLY A 343 -3.09 -24.86 8.96
CA GLY A 343 -3.55 -25.78 7.92
C GLY A 343 -2.66 -25.82 6.66
N ALA A 344 -1.71 -24.89 6.50
CA ALA A 344 -0.89 -24.78 5.29
C ALA A 344 -0.05 -26.03 4.99
N LYS A 345 0.32 -26.81 6.00
CA LYS A 345 1.00 -28.09 5.79
C LYS A 345 0.08 -29.11 5.14
N ILE A 346 -1.15 -29.22 5.61
CA ILE A 346 -2.15 -30.16 5.10
C ILE A 346 -2.39 -29.88 3.62
N LEU A 347 -2.61 -28.61 3.23
CA LEU A 347 -2.76 -28.23 1.82
C LEU A 347 -1.55 -28.67 0.98
N LYS A 348 -0.33 -28.39 1.43
CA LYS A 348 0.90 -28.79 0.73
C LYS A 348 1.01 -30.32 0.58
N HIS A 349 0.58 -31.08 1.59
CA HIS A 349 0.57 -32.54 1.55
C HIS A 349 -0.49 -33.09 0.57
N THR A 350 -1.71 -32.55 0.62
CA THR A 350 -2.79 -32.88 -0.32
C THR A 350 -2.41 -32.54 -1.76
N ILE A 351 -1.67 -31.46 -1.98
CA ILE A 351 -1.11 -31.12 -3.29
C ILE A 351 -0.12 -32.20 -3.77
N ARG A 352 0.80 -32.63 -2.89
CA ARG A 352 1.86 -33.60 -3.18
C ARG A 352 1.44 -35.08 -3.23
N LYS A 353 0.20 -35.42 -2.87
CA LYS A 353 -0.28 -36.82 -2.71
C LYS A 353 0.60 -37.68 -1.77
N ARG A 354 1.09 -37.14 -0.64
CA ARG A 354 1.83 -37.92 0.39
C ARG A 354 0.99 -38.10 1.66
N MET A 355 0.91 -39.33 2.17
CA MET A 355 -0.13 -39.80 3.11
C MET A 355 -0.06 -39.36 4.59
N LYS A 356 1.00 -38.70 5.07
CA LYS A 356 1.03 -38.22 6.48
C LYS A 356 1.58 -36.81 6.58
N ALA A 357 0.73 -35.88 7.03
CA ALA A 357 1.10 -34.53 7.43
C ALA A 357 1.21 -34.50 8.96
N SER A 358 2.37 -34.09 9.50
CA SER A 358 2.43 -33.68 10.90
C SER A 358 1.90 -32.25 11.03
N THR A 359 0.97 -32.03 11.96
CA THR A 359 0.43 -30.72 12.33
C THR A 359 1.36 -29.93 13.26
N SER A 360 2.46 -30.52 13.75
CA SER A 360 3.39 -29.83 14.65
C SER A 360 4.04 -28.64 13.96
N GLU A 361 4.13 -27.48 14.60
CA GLU A 361 4.87 -26.34 14.05
C GLU A 361 6.36 -26.71 13.84
N PRO A 362 6.98 -26.34 12.71
CA PRO A 362 8.42 -26.53 12.58
C PRO A 362 9.15 -25.62 13.59
N PRO A 363 10.33 -26.01 14.09
CA PRO A 363 11.13 -25.11 14.92
C PRO A 363 11.40 -23.80 14.16
N ASN A 364 11.46 -22.68 14.88
CA ASN A 364 11.75 -21.38 14.27
C ASN A 364 13.24 -21.27 13.88
N ILE A 365 13.62 -21.94 12.79
CA ILE A 365 14.99 -21.95 12.26
C ILE A 365 15.45 -20.53 11.91
N LYS A 366 14.55 -19.67 11.43
CA LYS A 366 14.88 -18.27 11.12
C LYS A 366 15.27 -17.49 12.37
N GLY A 367 14.53 -17.68 13.48
CA GLY A 367 14.87 -17.10 14.77
C GLY A 367 16.20 -17.61 15.31
N LEU A 368 16.48 -18.91 15.16
CA LEU A 368 17.79 -19.46 15.50
C LEU A 368 18.91 -18.82 14.66
N LEU A 369 18.73 -18.74 13.34
CA LEU A 369 19.68 -18.09 12.43
C LEU A 369 19.91 -16.62 12.77
N TYR A 370 18.86 -15.90 13.20
CA TYR A 370 18.97 -14.52 13.65
C TYR A 370 19.92 -14.41 14.86
N PHE A 371 19.67 -15.17 15.93
CA PHE A 371 20.53 -15.12 17.12
C PHE A 371 21.95 -15.66 16.87
N VAL A 372 22.11 -16.67 16.01
CA VAL A 372 23.44 -17.16 15.60
C VAL A 372 24.19 -16.10 14.80
N SER A 373 23.53 -15.42 13.86
CA SER A 373 24.13 -14.34 13.07
C SER A 373 24.54 -13.16 13.95
N LEU A 374 23.70 -12.81 14.93
CA LEU A 374 23.96 -11.74 15.88
C LEU A 374 25.16 -12.07 16.77
N GLY A 375 25.18 -13.26 17.36
CA GLY A 375 26.30 -13.73 18.18
C GLY A 375 27.60 -13.82 17.37
N GLY A 376 27.53 -14.32 16.14
CA GLY A 376 28.67 -14.41 15.22
C GLY A 376 29.23 -13.04 14.84
N LEU A 377 28.38 -12.06 14.51
CA LEU A 377 28.78 -10.68 14.23
C LEU A 377 29.44 -10.03 15.44
N ALA A 378 28.85 -10.16 16.63
CA ALA A 378 29.41 -9.62 17.86
C ALA A 378 30.79 -10.24 18.15
N LEU A 379 30.92 -11.57 18.08
CA LEU A 379 32.19 -12.27 18.31
C LEU A 379 33.27 -11.86 17.29
N LEU A 380 32.90 -11.73 16.01
CA LEU A 380 33.82 -11.26 14.97
C LEU A 380 34.32 -9.85 15.29
N MET A 381 33.44 -8.94 15.69
CA MET A 381 33.82 -7.57 16.02
C MET A 381 34.71 -7.49 17.27
N PHE A 382 34.41 -8.28 18.31
CA PHE A 382 35.28 -8.42 19.47
C PHE A 382 36.66 -8.97 19.08
N HIS A 383 36.71 -9.95 18.18
CA HIS A 383 37.97 -10.52 17.71
C HIS A 383 38.80 -9.52 16.90
N LEU A 384 38.17 -8.75 16.01
CA LEU A 384 38.84 -7.69 15.25
C LEU A 384 39.37 -6.58 16.17
N LEU A 385 38.59 -6.19 17.17
CA LEU A 385 39.03 -5.23 18.19
C LEU A 385 40.24 -5.79 18.95
N TRP A 386 40.19 -7.04 19.40
CA TRP A 386 41.31 -7.70 20.07
C TRP A 386 42.58 -7.72 19.21
N LEU A 387 42.48 -8.08 17.92
CA LEU A 387 43.61 -8.07 16.99
C LEU A 387 44.21 -6.67 16.81
N ALA A 388 43.36 -5.65 16.64
CA ALA A 388 43.81 -4.26 16.47
C ALA A 388 44.59 -3.77 17.70
N LEU A 389 44.13 -4.13 18.90
CA LEU A 389 44.77 -3.75 20.16
C LEU A 389 46.07 -4.50 20.41
N ALA A 390 46.11 -5.79 20.07
CA ALA A 390 47.32 -6.61 20.15
C ALA A 390 48.43 -6.06 19.24
N GLN A 391 48.08 -5.56 18.05
CA GLN A 391 49.02 -4.88 17.15
C GLN A 391 49.43 -3.48 17.63
N GLY A 392 48.56 -2.80 18.39
CA GLY A 392 48.79 -1.45 18.93
C GLY A 392 49.69 -1.37 20.17
N GLY A 393 50.27 -2.49 20.62
CA GLY A 393 51.22 -2.51 21.75
C GLY A 393 50.57 -2.36 23.14
N MET A 394 49.27 -2.58 23.28
CA MET A 394 48.66 -2.70 24.61
C MET A 394 49.19 -3.96 25.31
N GLY A 395 49.96 -3.77 26.38
CA GLY A 395 50.64 -4.86 27.09
C GLY A 395 49.74 -6.03 27.54
N ASP A 396 50.36 -7.19 27.77
CA ASP A 396 49.78 -8.54 27.89
C ASP A 396 48.78 -8.80 29.05
N GLY A 397 48.30 -7.75 29.73
CA GLY A 397 47.33 -7.90 30.80
C GLY A 397 45.94 -8.28 30.30
N ILE A 398 45.56 -9.56 30.38
CA ILE A 398 44.22 -10.08 30.03
C ILE A 398 43.08 -9.26 30.65
N TRP A 399 43.27 -8.74 31.87
CA TRP A 399 42.29 -7.89 32.56
C TRP A 399 41.99 -6.56 31.83
N ARG A 400 42.96 -5.98 31.11
CA ARG A 400 42.77 -4.75 30.32
C ARG A 400 41.84 -5.00 29.14
N TYR A 401 42.04 -6.13 28.46
CA TYR A 401 41.18 -6.59 27.38
C TYR A 401 39.76 -6.86 27.88
N ALA A 402 39.62 -7.50 29.05
CA ALA A 402 38.30 -7.77 29.65
C ALA A 402 37.55 -6.48 30.01
N LEU A 403 38.22 -5.51 30.63
CA LEU A 403 37.60 -4.23 31.02
C LEU A 403 37.18 -3.40 29.81
N MET A 404 38.00 -3.39 28.76
CA MET A 404 37.65 -2.71 27.51
C MET A 404 36.55 -3.43 26.72
N ALA A 405 36.57 -4.76 26.68
CA ALA A 405 35.48 -5.53 26.09
C ALA A 405 34.16 -5.22 26.79
N LEU A 406 34.15 -5.09 28.12
CA LEU A 406 32.98 -4.69 28.89
C LEU A 406 32.52 -3.26 28.54
N ALA A 407 33.44 -2.31 28.42
CA ALA A 407 33.12 -0.92 28.10
C ALA A 407 32.55 -0.74 26.67
N VAL A 408 33.08 -1.50 25.71
CA VAL A 408 32.71 -1.40 24.30
C VAL A 408 31.55 -2.35 23.93
N ALA A 409 31.22 -3.31 24.82
CA ALA A 409 30.18 -4.31 24.57
C ALA A 409 28.83 -3.72 24.14
N PRO A 410 28.26 -2.70 24.79
CA PRO A 410 26.99 -2.12 24.37
C PRO A 410 27.02 -1.60 22.93
N VAL A 411 28.13 -0.98 22.52
CA VAL A 411 28.34 -0.40 21.18
C VAL A 411 28.52 -1.49 20.13
N ILE A 412 29.39 -2.48 20.37
CA ILE A 412 29.60 -3.61 19.45
C ILE A 412 28.29 -4.34 19.22
N PHE A 413 27.57 -4.62 20.29
CA PHE A 413 26.35 -5.38 20.22
C PHE A 413 25.21 -4.58 19.59
N GLY A 414 25.12 -3.26 19.87
CA GLY A 414 24.20 -2.37 19.19
C GLY A 414 24.43 -2.31 17.68
N LEU A 415 25.69 -2.26 17.25
CA LEU A 415 26.05 -2.32 15.83
C LEU A 415 25.73 -3.71 15.24
N ALA A 416 25.99 -4.81 15.96
CA ALA A 416 25.63 -6.15 15.52
C ALA A 416 24.11 -6.31 15.34
N VAL A 417 23.29 -5.78 16.26
CA VAL A 417 21.82 -5.75 16.15
C VAL A 417 21.40 -4.95 14.92
N LYS A 418 21.94 -3.74 14.71
CA LYS A 418 21.63 -2.90 13.54
C LYS A 418 21.97 -3.60 12.23
N ILE A 419 23.13 -4.26 12.14
CA ILE A 419 23.55 -5.03 10.95
C ILE A 419 22.66 -6.27 10.74
N ALA A 420 22.41 -7.06 11.80
CA ALA A 420 21.56 -8.24 11.73
C ALA A 420 20.14 -7.87 11.29
N ASN A 421 19.55 -6.81 11.88
CA ASN A 421 18.23 -6.32 11.50
C ASN A 421 18.21 -5.88 10.03
N SER A 422 19.21 -5.12 9.57
CA SER A 422 19.32 -4.70 8.17
C SER A 422 19.44 -5.89 7.20
N LEU A 423 20.21 -6.92 7.56
CA LEU A 423 20.35 -8.13 6.75
C LEU A 423 19.04 -8.92 6.66
N PHE A 424 18.38 -9.13 7.79
CA PHE A 424 17.15 -9.93 7.88
C PHE A 424 15.96 -9.22 7.24
N THR A 425 15.78 -7.91 7.46
CA THR A 425 14.70 -7.13 6.82
C THR A 425 14.83 -7.05 5.31
N ARG A 426 16.04 -7.19 4.75
CA ARG A 426 16.28 -7.29 3.29
C ARG A 426 16.11 -8.70 2.73
N SER A 427 16.37 -9.73 3.53
CA SER A 427 16.41 -11.13 3.09
C SER A 427 15.08 -11.86 3.29
N ILE A 428 14.29 -11.42 4.26
CA ILE A 428 13.01 -12.02 4.61
C ILE A 428 11.89 -11.08 4.16
N PRO A 429 10.90 -11.56 3.39
CA PRO A 429 9.78 -10.73 2.98
C PRO A 429 8.96 -10.33 4.20
N ALA A 430 8.52 -9.08 4.22
CA ALA A 430 7.64 -8.54 5.26
C ALA A 430 6.35 -9.36 5.35
N LYS A 431 5.97 -9.75 6.58
CA LYS A 431 4.78 -10.55 6.85
C LYS A 431 3.59 -9.64 7.10
N SER A 432 2.75 -9.49 6.09
CA SER A 432 1.48 -8.77 6.22
C SER A 432 0.43 -9.62 6.94
N LEU A 433 -0.42 -8.96 7.73
CA LEU A 433 -1.54 -9.58 8.43
C LEU A 433 -2.83 -9.37 7.62
N PRO A 434 -3.65 -10.42 7.43
CA PRO A 434 -4.92 -10.28 6.74
C PRO A 434 -5.93 -9.51 7.61
N ALA A 435 -6.85 -8.79 6.97
CA ALA A 435 -7.84 -7.92 7.58
C ALA A 435 -9.23 -8.10 6.96
N MET A 436 -10.27 -7.89 7.76
CA MET A 436 -11.64 -7.67 7.27
C MET A 436 -11.77 -6.29 6.62
N ASP A 437 -12.65 -6.14 5.64
CA ASP A 437 -12.99 -4.84 5.06
C ASP A 437 -14.13 -4.17 5.84
N TYR A 438 -13.76 -3.20 6.69
CA TYR A 438 -14.70 -2.40 7.45
C TYR A 438 -14.70 -0.93 7.00
N LYS A 439 -14.34 -0.64 5.74
CA LYS A 439 -14.37 0.73 5.20
C LYS A 439 -15.78 1.34 5.27
N GLU A 440 -16.81 0.58 4.87
CA GLU A 440 -18.20 1.04 4.84
C GLU A 440 -18.86 1.08 6.23
N GLY A 441 -18.36 0.29 7.18
CA GLY A 441 -18.94 0.20 8.51
C GLY A 441 -18.31 -0.88 9.38
N ILE A 442 -18.04 -0.55 10.65
CA ILE A 442 -17.69 -1.54 11.66
C ILE A 442 -18.97 -2.27 12.13
N PRO A 443 -18.99 -3.62 12.14
CA PRO A 443 -20.15 -4.38 12.61
C PRO A 443 -20.31 -4.35 14.14
N ASP A 444 -21.51 -4.66 14.63
CA ASP A 444 -21.83 -4.59 16.06
C ASP A 444 -20.94 -5.50 16.93
N HIS A 445 -20.58 -6.69 16.44
CA HIS A 445 -19.72 -7.63 17.16
C HIS A 445 -18.26 -7.17 17.27
N ALA A 446 -17.87 -6.12 16.55
CA ALA A 446 -16.53 -5.53 16.53
C ALA A 446 -16.52 -4.06 17.01
N ARG A 447 -17.56 -3.66 17.75
CA ARG A 447 -17.67 -2.31 18.33
C ARG A 447 -16.41 -1.92 19.09
N THR A 448 -15.94 -0.71 18.82
CA THR A 448 -14.62 -0.26 19.23
C THR A 448 -14.65 1.14 19.85
N LEU A 449 -13.88 1.34 20.92
CA LEU A 449 -13.65 2.63 21.55
C LEU A 449 -12.23 3.13 21.27
N VAL A 450 -12.10 4.32 20.71
CA VAL A 450 -10.83 5.06 20.65
C VAL A 450 -10.67 5.85 21.95
N VAL A 451 -9.64 5.53 22.73
CA VAL A 451 -9.40 6.12 24.05
C VAL A 451 -8.16 7.01 24.04
N MET A 452 -8.27 8.17 24.69
CA MET A 452 -7.17 9.08 24.96
C MET A 452 -6.96 9.20 26.48
N PRO A 453 -6.02 8.44 27.08
CA PRO A 453 -5.59 8.63 28.46
C PRO A 453 -4.79 9.92 28.62
N VAL A 454 -5.34 10.91 29.32
CA VAL A 454 -4.73 12.25 29.50
C VAL A 454 -4.57 12.63 30.97
N ILE A 455 -3.60 13.49 31.27
CA ILE A 455 -3.48 14.15 32.58
C ILE A 455 -3.77 15.63 32.35
N ILE A 456 -4.69 16.19 33.11
CA ILE A 456 -5.20 17.55 32.93
C ILE A 456 -4.82 18.39 34.15
N SER A 457 -4.17 19.52 33.90
CA SER A 457 -3.85 20.52 34.92
C SER A 457 -4.59 21.84 34.72
N ARG A 458 -5.16 22.07 33.53
CA ARG A 458 -5.88 23.31 33.19
C ARG A 458 -7.11 23.02 32.35
N LYS A 459 -8.14 23.85 32.50
CA LYS A 459 -9.40 23.71 31.76
C LYS A 459 -9.19 23.82 30.24
N GLU A 460 -8.32 24.74 29.79
CA GLU A 460 -8.05 24.95 28.36
C GLU A 460 -7.40 23.71 27.73
N GLN A 461 -6.49 23.06 28.46
CA GLN A 461 -5.85 21.82 28.05
C GLN A 461 -6.87 20.68 27.91
N GLY A 462 -7.82 20.58 28.85
CA GLY A 462 -8.89 19.58 28.79
C GLY A 462 -9.78 19.77 27.57
N VAL A 463 -10.17 21.01 27.27
CA VAL A 463 -10.96 21.34 26.07
C VAL A 463 -10.17 21.06 24.79
N GLU A 464 -8.87 21.34 24.76
CA GLU A 464 -8.00 21.01 23.63
C GLU A 464 -7.98 19.50 23.35
N TYR A 465 -7.89 18.65 24.39
CA TYR A 465 -7.96 17.20 24.22
C TYR A 465 -9.30 16.72 23.67
N LEU A 466 -10.43 17.31 24.11
CA LEU A 466 -11.74 17.01 23.52
C LEU A 466 -11.83 17.44 22.06
N ASN A 467 -11.23 18.58 21.69
CA ASN A 467 -11.15 19.01 20.30
C ASN A 467 -10.28 18.06 19.45
N ARG A 468 -9.20 17.50 20.01
CA ARG A 468 -8.41 16.46 19.34
C ARG A 468 -9.20 15.17 19.17
N LEU A 469 -9.95 14.76 20.19
CA LEU A 469 -10.84 13.61 20.11
C LEU A 469 -11.91 13.80 19.02
N GLN A 470 -12.45 15.01 18.88
CA GLN A 470 -13.34 15.38 17.77
C GLN A 470 -12.63 15.27 16.41
N LYS A 471 -11.38 15.74 16.28
CA LYS A 471 -10.60 15.57 15.04
C LYS A 471 -10.44 14.10 14.66
N HIS A 472 -10.15 13.21 15.62
CA HIS A 472 -10.07 11.77 15.34
C HIS A 472 -11.42 11.20 14.88
N HIS A 473 -12.53 11.65 15.46
CA HIS A 473 -13.87 11.29 14.98
C HIS A 473 -14.14 11.75 13.55
N LEU A 474 -13.79 13.00 13.22
CA LEU A 474 -13.97 13.54 11.87
C LEU A 474 -13.14 12.79 10.83
N ALA A 475 -11.93 12.34 11.20
CA ALA A 475 -11.08 11.54 10.34
C ALA A 475 -11.50 10.05 10.25
N ASN A 476 -12.27 9.53 11.21
CA ASN A 476 -12.64 8.11 11.27
C ASN A 476 -14.15 7.97 11.57
N ARG A 477 -14.99 8.41 10.64
CA ARG A 477 -16.45 8.38 10.81
C ARG A 477 -16.98 6.97 10.55
N GLN A 478 -17.36 6.28 11.63
CA GLN A 478 -17.86 4.91 11.59
C GLN A 478 -19.06 4.74 12.55
N THR A 479 -20.00 3.86 12.20
CA THR A 479 -21.24 3.62 12.95
C THR A 479 -20.98 3.05 14.34
N ASN A 480 -20.13 2.02 14.45
CA ASN A 480 -19.75 1.36 15.71
C ASN A 480 -18.36 1.75 16.23
N LEU A 481 -17.83 2.91 15.80
CA LEU A 481 -16.66 3.53 16.41
C LEU A 481 -17.11 4.66 17.34
N HIS A 482 -16.59 4.63 18.56
CA HIS A 482 -16.88 5.58 19.61
C HIS A 482 -15.57 6.11 20.18
N PHE A 483 -15.64 7.21 20.92
CA PHE A 483 -14.46 7.94 21.39
C PHE A 483 -14.59 8.21 22.89
N ALA A 484 -13.51 8.06 23.65
CA ALA A 484 -13.52 8.34 25.08
C ALA A 484 -12.26 9.10 25.53
N LEU A 485 -12.47 10.13 26.35
CA LEU A 485 -11.40 10.78 27.09
C LEU A 485 -11.31 10.15 28.49
N LEU A 486 -10.15 9.59 28.82
CA LEU A 486 -9.87 9.07 30.16
C LEU A 486 -9.00 10.10 30.89
N ALA A 487 -9.61 10.89 31.77
CA ALA A 487 -8.99 12.05 32.38
C ALA A 487 -8.55 11.76 33.82
N ASP A 488 -7.27 12.01 34.07
CA ASP A 488 -6.72 12.14 35.42
C ASP A 488 -6.48 13.62 35.73
N TYR A 489 -6.70 13.99 36.99
CA TYR A 489 -6.13 15.23 37.51
C TYR A 489 -4.62 15.11 37.70
N ALA A 490 -3.91 16.22 37.53
CA ALA A 490 -2.47 16.29 37.81
C ALA A 490 -2.15 16.01 39.28
N ASP A 491 -0.98 15.41 39.53
CA ASP A 491 -0.46 15.10 40.87
C ASP A 491 -0.50 16.36 41.77
N ALA A 492 -0.94 16.22 43.02
CA ALA A 492 -1.20 17.33 43.94
C ALA A 492 -0.88 16.99 45.41
N SER A 493 -0.88 18.01 46.28
CA SER A 493 -0.66 17.86 47.72
C SER A 493 -1.93 17.47 48.49
N GLN A 494 -3.10 17.57 47.87
CA GLN A 494 -4.40 17.24 48.46
C GLN A 494 -5.23 16.39 47.48
N LYS A 495 -6.24 15.70 48.01
CA LYS A 495 -7.14 14.85 47.21
C LYS A 495 -7.86 15.68 46.13
N GLU A 496 -8.42 16.80 46.53
CA GLU A 496 -9.14 17.76 45.68
C GLU A 496 -8.43 19.11 45.73
N MET A 497 -8.34 19.77 44.58
CA MET A 497 -7.77 21.09 44.39
C MET A 497 -8.85 22.07 43.91
N PRO A 498 -8.75 23.37 44.22
CA PRO A 498 -9.75 24.36 43.82
C PRO A 498 -10.02 24.41 42.31
N GLU A 499 -9.01 24.12 41.49
CA GLU A 499 -9.10 24.13 40.03
C GLU A 499 -9.88 22.93 39.45
N ASP A 500 -10.00 21.83 40.19
CA ASP A 500 -10.58 20.57 39.71
C ASP A 500 -12.05 20.73 39.31
N ALA A 501 -12.81 21.53 40.05
CA ALA A 501 -14.22 21.82 39.78
C ALA A 501 -14.39 22.53 38.42
N GLY A 502 -13.54 23.52 38.14
CA GLY A 502 -13.57 24.25 36.87
C GLY A 502 -13.11 23.40 35.68
N ILE A 503 -12.16 22.48 35.90
CA ILE A 503 -11.76 21.49 34.89
C ILE A 503 -12.93 20.53 34.60
N ARG A 504 -13.56 19.99 35.65
CA ARG A 504 -14.71 19.08 35.53
C ARG A 504 -15.85 19.71 34.76
N GLU A 505 -16.27 20.91 35.15
CA GLU A 505 -17.36 21.63 34.49
C GLU A 505 -17.07 21.89 33.01
N ALA A 506 -15.86 22.34 32.68
CA ALA A 506 -15.45 22.58 31.30
C ALA A 506 -15.50 21.28 30.44
N LEU A 507 -15.03 20.15 30.98
CA LEU A 507 -15.05 18.87 30.27
C LEU A 507 -16.47 18.34 30.09
N VAL A 508 -17.31 18.41 31.14
CA VAL A 508 -18.72 17.98 31.10
C VAL A 508 -19.53 18.82 30.12
N THR A 509 -19.28 20.13 30.08
CA THR A 509 -19.96 21.03 29.13
C THR A 509 -19.56 20.68 27.70
N ARG A 510 -18.24 20.58 27.45
CA ARG A 510 -17.71 20.32 26.11
C ARG A 510 -18.08 18.95 25.55
N ILE A 511 -18.13 17.89 26.39
CA ILE A 511 -18.59 16.57 25.95
C ILE A 511 -20.08 16.56 25.63
N GLY A 512 -20.88 17.37 26.35
CA GLY A 512 -22.30 17.58 26.07
C GLY A 512 -22.52 18.22 24.70
N GLU A 513 -21.79 19.31 24.40
CA GLU A 513 -21.80 19.96 23.08
C GLU A 513 -21.42 18.99 21.96
N LEU A 514 -20.34 18.22 22.13
CA LEU A 514 -19.88 17.27 21.13
C LEU A 514 -20.91 16.19 20.81
N ASN A 515 -21.63 15.71 21.81
CA ASN A 515 -22.67 14.70 21.59
C ASN A 515 -23.98 15.30 21.04
N ALA A 516 -24.27 16.57 21.29
CA ALA A 516 -25.45 17.26 20.73
C ALA A 516 -25.42 17.29 19.20
N ASP A 517 -24.23 17.41 18.61
CA ASP A 517 -24.03 17.42 17.15
C ASP A 517 -24.08 16.02 16.52
N THR A 518 -24.13 14.96 17.33
CA THR A 518 -24.08 13.57 16.85
C THR A 518 -25.44 12.91 16.86
N ARG A 519 -25.76 12.20 15.77
CA ARG A 519 -27.00 11.41 15.65
C ARG A 519 -26.71 9.95 15.97
N GLY A 520 -27.46 9.36 16.91
CA GLY A 520 -27.33 7.95 17.27
C GLY A 520 -27.98 7.59 18.61
N THR A 521 -28.20 6.31 18.85
CA THR A 521 -28.76 5.80 20.12
C THR A 521 -27.72 5.72 21.22
N LEU A 522 -26.46 5.45 20.88
CA LEU A 522 -25.31 5.41 21.78
C LEU A 522 -24.47 6.69 21.65
N PRO A 523 -23.90 7.21 22.74
CA PRO A 523 -23.08 8.42 22.70
C PRO A 523 -21.84 8.20 21.84
N LYS A 524 -21.47 9.19 21.03
CA LYS A 524 -20.26 9.12 20.20
C LYS A 524 -19.01 9.46 21.00
N PHE A 525 -19.13 10.38 21.95
CA PHE A 525 -18.06 10.80 22.83
C PHE A 525 -18.41 10.46 24.28
N SER A 526 -17.47 9.86 25.00
CA SER A 526 -17.57 9.51 26.41
C SER A 526 -16.49 10.24 27.21
N LEU A 527 -16.78 10.58 28.45
CA LEU A 527 -15.84 11.20 29.36
C LEU A 527 -15.81 10.40 30.66
N LEU A 528 -14.61 10.03 31.10
CA LEU A 528 -14.41 9.39 32.39
C LEU A 528 -13.33 10.14 33.16
N ILE A 529 -13.66 10.59 34.38
CA ILE A 529 -12.74 11.34 35.26
C ILE A 529 -12.45 10.51 36.51
N ARG A 530 -11.17 10.39 36.87
CA ARG A 530 -10.72 9.68 38.08
C ARG A 530 -10.39 10.63 39.22
N GLU A 531 -10.64 10.19 40.45
CA GLU A 531 -10.18 10.89 41.66
C GLU A 531 -8.70 10.60 41.97
N ARG A 532 -8.04 11.52 42.68
CA ARG A 532 -6.71 11.27 43.24
C ARG A 532 -6.82 10.35 44.45
N ARG A 533 -5.84 9.46 44.61
CA ARG A 533 -5.62 8.66 45.83
C ARG A 533 -4.22 8.94 46.37
N PHE A 534 -4.06 8.88 47.68
CA PHE A 534 -2.75 9.10 48.29
C PHE A 534 -1.81 7.95 47.93
N ASN A 535 -0.64 8.28 47.36
CA ASN A 535 0.39 7.32 47.04
C ASN A 535 1.56 7.47 48.00
N ALA A 536 1.73 6.50 48.90
CA ALA A 536 2.79 6.52 49.90
C ALA A 536 4.21 6.42 49.31
N SER A 537 4.37 5.88 48.09
CA SER A 537 5.69 5.74 47.45
C SER A 537 6.17 7.04 46.80
N GLU A 538 5.23 7.85 46.31
CA GLU A 538 5.50 9.14 45.64
C GLU A 538 5.22 10.34 46.57
N ASP A 539 4.70 10.07 47.77
CA ASP A 539 4.30 11.05 48.80
C ASP A 539 3.41 12.18 48.26
N CYS A 540 2.45 11.83 47.40
CA CYS A 540 1.52 12.78 46.82
C CYS A 540 0.15 12.17 46.56
N TRP A 541 -0.84 13.04 46.37
CA TRP A 541 -2.16 12.64 45.87
C TRP A 541 -2.07 12.58 44.35
N MET A 542 -2.27 11.39 43.79
CA MET A 542 -2.19 11.16 42.35
C MET A 542 -3.22 10.11 41.92
N CYS A 543 -3.59 10.12 40.65
CA CYS A 543 -4.47 9.09 40.13
C CYS A 543 -3.70 7.76 40.00
N TRP A 544 -4.34 6.66 40.41
CA TRP A 544 -3.71 5.34 40.51
C TRP A 544 -3.05 4.93 39.19
N GLU A 545 -1.76 4.56 39.25
CA GLU A 545 -0.97 4.00 38.14
C GLU A 545 -0.95 4.82 36.83
N ARG A 546 -1.30 6.12 36.88
CA ARG A 546 -1.31 7.05 35.74
C ARG A 546 -1.91 6.42 34.47
N LYS A 547 -1.16 6.33 33.35
CA LYS A 547 -1.66 5.79 32.07
C LYS A 547 -2.09 4.32 32.18
N ARG A 548 -1.29 3.46 32.82
CA ARG A 548 -1.61 2.04 33.04
C ARG A 548 -2.92 1.91 33.80
N GLY A 549 -3.01 2.60 34.93
CA GLY A 549 -4.18 2.50 35.80
C GLY A 549 -5.47 2.96 35.14
N LYS A 550 -5.43 4.02 34.31
CA LYS A 550 -6.61 4.45 33.51
C LYS A 550 -7.12 3.32 32.63
N LEU A 551 -6.22 2.68 31.89
CA LEU A 551 -6.59 1.62 30.95
C LEU A 551 -7.03 0.35 31.70
N GLU A 552 -6.39 0.01 32.80
CA GLU A 552 -6.74 -1.16 33.62
C GLU A 552 -8.11 -1.02 34.29
N GLU A 553 -8.40 0.11 34.95
CA GLU A 553 -9.73 0.37 35.50
C GLU A 553 -10.80 0.50 34.41
N PHE A 554 -10.45 1.09 33.26
CA PHE A 554 -11.37 1.17 32.14
C PHE A 554 -11.70 -0.22 31.58
N ASN A 555 -10.72 -1.11 31.46
CA ASN A 555 -10.93 -2.49 31.02
C ASN A 555 -11.79 -3.30 32.01
N ARG A 556 -11.69 -3.03 33.33
CA ARG A 556 -12.62 -3.59 34.32
C ARG A 556 -14.06 -3.17 34.04
N LEU A 557 -14.30 -1.87 33.78
CA LEU A 557 -15.63 -1.36 33.42
C LEU A 557 -16.18 -2.03 32.14
N LEU A 558 -15.35 -2.15 31.10
CA LEU A 558 -15.75 -2.76 29.83
C LEU A 558 -16.00 -4.26 29.94
N SER A 559 -15.24 -4.96 30.78
CA SER A 559 -15.40 -6.40 31.01
C SER A 559 -16.61 -6.74 31.89
N GLY A 560 -17.15 -5.74 32.61
CA GLY A 560 -18.27 -5.91 33.54
C GLY A 560 -17.85 -6.50 34.89
N GLU A 561 -16.55 -6.60 35.16
CA GLU A 561 -16.00 -7.12 36.42
C GLU A 561 -15.71 -5.98 37.40
N ASN A 562 -16.10 -6.16 38.67
CA ASN A 562 -15.69 -5.30 39.79
C ASN A 562 -15.88 -3.78 39.54
N GLN A 563 -17.01 -3.39 38.94
CA GLN A 563 -17.33 -1.98 38.63
C GLN A 563 -17.24 -1.08 39.89
N GLU A 564 -17.54 -1.64 41.05
CA GLU A 564 -17.50 -0.95 42.35
C GLU A 564 -16.08 -0.61 42.85
N ASN A 565 -15.03 -1.20 42.26
CA ASN A 565 -13.64 -1.03 42.71
C ASN A 565 -12.80 -0.14 41.77
N THR A 566 -13.44 0.78 41.05
CA THR A 566 -12.76 1.75 40.19
C THR A 566 -12.71 3.13 40.84
N SER A 567 -11.71 3.93 40.50
CA SER A 567 -11.56 5.33 40.95
C SER A 567 -12.26 6.35 40.05
N PHE A 568 -13.08 5.91 39.09
CA PHE A 568 -13.86 6.81 38.25
C PHE A 568 -15.01 7.43 39.05
N VAL A 569 -14.96 8.75 39.24
CA VAL A 569 -16.00 9.51 39.94
C VAL A 569 -17.06 10.05 38.99
N ASP A 570 -16.67 10.36 37.75
CA ASP A 570 -17.57 10.80 36.70
C ASP A 570 -17.48 9.84 35.52
N ILE A 571 -18.60 9.22 35.16
CA ILE A 571 -18.74 8.33 34.01
C ILE A 571 -19.87 8.87 33.13
N LEU A 572 -19.51 9.71 32.16
CA LEU A 572 -20.45 10.31 31.21
C LEU A 572 -20.51 9.45 29.95
N THR A 573 -21.19 8.32 30.07
CA THR A 573 -21.47 7.40 28.96
C THR A 573 -22.67 6.51 29.27
N LYS A 574 -23.08 5.68 28.31
CA LYS A 574 -24.13 4.68 28.50
C LYS A 574 -23.51 3.32 28.87
N PRO A 575 -24.03 2.60 29.89
CA PRO A 575 -23.55 1.26 30.24
C PRO A 575 -23.60 0.28 29.08
N GLU A 576 -24.60 0.40 28.19
CA GLU A 576 -24.71 -0.47 27.02
C GLU A 576 -23.49 -0.33 26.08
N LEU A 577 -22.94 0.89 25.93
CA LEU A 577 -21.75 1.12 25.11
C LEU A 577 -20.52 0.43 25.72
N LEU A 578 -20.34 0.53 27.04
CA LEU A 578 -19.20 -0.07 27.73
C LEU A 578 -19.21 -1.61 27.59
N LEU A 579 -20.32 -2.25 27.91
CA LEU A 579 -20.43 -3.72 27.91
C LEU A 579 -20.42 -4.36 26.52
N SER A 580 -20.80 -3.59 25.49
CA SER A 580 -20.79 -4.05 24.11
C SER A 580 -19.49 -3.78 23.37
N THR A 581 -18.57 -3.01 23.96
CA THR A 581 -17.26 -2.73 23.34
C THR A 581 -16.38 -3.96 23.41
N ARG A 582 -15.87 -4.38 22.25
CA ARG A 582 -14.98 -5.54 22.13
C ARG A 582 -13.50 -5.16 22.04
N TYR A 583 -13.22 -4.06 21.36
CA TYR A 583 -11.86 -3.59 21.11
C TYR A 583 -11.67 -2.17 21.60
N VAL A 584 -10.44 -1.85 22.01
CA VAL A 584 -10.02 -0.50 22.36
C VAL A 584 -8.82 -0.11 21.53
N ILE A 585 -8.86 1.07 20.93
CA ILE A 585 -7.71 1.73 20.30
C ILE A 585 -7.20 2.78 21.27
N THR A 586 -6.02 2.58 21.86
CA THR A 586 -5.40 3.57 22.73
C THR A 586 -4.47 4.50 21.95
N LEU A 587 -4.59 5.80 22.19
CA LEU A 587 -3.77 6.86 21.59
C LEU A 587 -3.17 7.74 22.68
N ASP A 588 -1.96 8.25 22.48
CA ASP A 588 -1.45 9.30 23.37
C ASP A 588 -2.10 10.65 23.02
N ALA A 589 -2.02 11.59 23.95
CA ALA A 589 -2.58 12.92 23.82
C ALA A 589 -2.05 13.70 22.61
N ASP A 590 -0.84 13.38 22.13
CA ASP A 590 -0.14 14.02 21.02
C ASP A 590 -0.17 13.20 19.72
N SER A 591 -0.87 12.06 19.71
CA SER A 591 -0.99 11.18 18.54
C SER A 591 -2.15 11.57 17.65
N ASP A 592 -1.99 11.34 16.35
CA ASP A 592 -3.03 11.50 15.34
C ASP A 592 -3.30 10.19 14.64
N LEU A 593 -4.55 9.72 14.75
CA LEU A 593 -5.04 8.58 13.99
C LEU A 593 -5.41 9.06 12.57
N VAL A 594 -4.71 8.52 11.57
CA VAL A 594 -4.89 8.87 10.16
C VAL A 594 -6.29 8.46 9.67
N LEU A 595 -6.77 9.09 8.59
CA LEU A 595 -8.03 8.78 7.93
C LEU A 595 -8.20 7.26 7.73
N ASP A 596 -9.36 6.72 8.08
CA ASP A 596 -9.78 5.32 7.94
C ASP A 596 -8.88 4.24 8.60
N ASN A 597 -7.86 4.64 9.37
CA ASN A 597 -6.98 3.69 10.02
C ASN A 597 -7.64 3.01 11.22
N ALA A 598 -8.66 3.62 11.82
CA ALA A 598 -9.44 2.98 12.89
C ALA A 598 -10.14 1.71 12.40
N SER A 599 -10.94 1.80 11.33
CA SER A 599 -11.66 0.65 10.76
C SER A 599 -10.69 -0.42 10.28
N ARG A 600 -9.54 -0.01 9.72
CA ARG A 600 -8.48 -0.94 9.32
C ARG A 600 -7.87 -1.70 10.50
N LEU A 601 -7.58 -1.03 11.62
CA LEU A 601 -7.12 -1.69 12.85
C LEU A 601 -8.14 -2.68 13.39
N VAL A 602 -9.43 -2.31 13.36
CA VAL A 602 -10.53 -3.19 13.78
C VAL A 602 -10.62 -4.41 12.84
N GLY A 603 -10.54 -4.21 11.53
CA GLY A 603 -10.55 -5.30 10.56
C GLY A 603 -9.36 -6.25 10.72
N LEU A 604 -8.18 -5.73 11.07
CA LEU A 604 -6.99 -6.53 11.36
C LEU A 604 -7.16 -7.41 12.59
N ILE A 605 -7.59 -6.85 13.74
CA ILE A 605 -7.69 -7.63 14.97
C ILE A 605 -8.88 -8.60 14.96
N ASP A 606 -9.95 -8.23 14.25
CA ASP A 606 -11.16 -9.03 14.15
C ASP A 606 -11.05 -10.15 13.11
N HIS A 607 -10.08 -10.10 12.21
CA HIS A 607 -9.86 -11.16 11.22
C HIS A 607 -9.64 -12.52 11.92
N PRO A 608 -10.27 -13.62 11.47
CA PRO A 608 -10.24 -14.92 12.16
C PRO A 608 -8.85 -15.50 12.44
N LEU A 609 -7.87 -15.26 11.55
CA LEU A 609 -6.48 -15.71 11.76
C LEU A 609 -5.71 -14.89 12.80
N ASN A 610 -6.19 -13.68 13.12
CA ASN A 610 -5.56 -12.77 14.07
C ASN A 610 -6.27 -12.75 15.43
N ARG A 611 -7.51 -13.24 15.53
CA ARG A 611 -8.25 -13.33 16.80
C ARG A 611 -7.47 -14.19 17.81
N ALA A 612 -7.25 -13.64 18.99
CA ALA A 612 -6.52 -14.33 20.05
C ALA A 612 -7.24 -15.58 20.56
N VAL A 613 -6.50 -16.68 20.71
CA VAL A 613 -6.94 -17.92 21.36
C VAL A 613 -6.11 -18.12 22.62
N VAL A 614 -6.74 -17.98 23.77
CA VAL A 614 -6.10 -18.09 25.09
C VAL A 614 -6.14 -19.53 25.58
N ASP A 615 -5.00 -20.05 26.03
CA ASP A 615 -4.93 -21.29 26.82
C ASP A 615 -5.30 -20.96 28.28
N PRO A 616 -6.44 -21.47 28.79
CA PRO A 616 -6.93 -21.12 30.13
C PRO A 616 -6.02 -21.62 31.26
N VAL A 617 -5.25 -22.69 31.03
CA VAL A 617 -4.34 -23.25 32.05
C VAL A 617 -3.05 -22.46 32.08
N LYS A 618 -2.47 -22.18 30.91
CA LYS A 618 -1.20 -21.45 30.82
C LYS A 618 -1.34 -19.94 30.95
N LYS A 619 -2.56 -19.41 30.85
CA LYS A 619 -2.87 -17.96 30.74
C LYS A 619 -1.97 -17.30 29.69
N LYS A 620 -1.96 -17.84 28.47
CA LYS A 620 -1.16 -17.32 27.36
C LYS A 620 -1.90 -17.45 26.03
N VAL A 621 -1.65 -16.52 25.13
CA VAL A 621 -2.18 -16.56 23.75
C VAL A 621 -1.39 -17.58 22.91
N THR A 622 -2.07 -18.61 22.44
CA THR A 622 -1.49 -19.69 21.61
C THR A 622 -1.58 -19.40 20.12
N GLU A 623 -2.65 -18.72 19.69
CA GLU A 623 -2.92 -18.32 18.30
C GLU A 623 -3.48 -16.90 18.26
N GLY A 624 -3.29 -16.21 17.14
CA GLY A 624 -3.68 -14.81 17.00
C GLY A 624 -2.90 -13.87 17.93
N TYR A 625 -3.52 -12.72 18.21
CA TYR A 625 -2.89 -11.58 18.85
C TYR A 625 -3.89 -10.85 19.75
N ALA A 626 -3.49 -10.52 20.98
CA ALA A 626 -4.32 -9.68 21.85
C ALA A 626 -4.18 -8.19 21.51
N ILE A 627 -3.02 -7.80 20.99
CA ILE A 627 -2.70 -6.41 20.60
C ILE A 627 -2.21 -6.39 19.16
N ILE A 628 -2.64 -5.41 18.37
CA ILE A 628 -2.02 -5.05 17.10
C ILE A 628 -1.45 -3.62 17.21
N GLN A 629 -0.14 -3.53 17.10
CA GLN A 629 0.64 -2.30 17.07
C GLN A 629 0.73 -1.78 15.63
N PRO A 630 0.11 -0.63 15.30
CA PRO A 630 0.36 0.05 14.03
C PRO A 630 1.75 0.66 13.99
N GLN A 631 2.19 1.01 12.79
CA GLN A 631 3.38 1.80 12.62
C GLN A 631 3.15 3.21 13.16
N VAL A 632 4.08 3.67 14.01
CA VAL A 632 4.14 5.05 14.46
C VAL A 632 5.10 5.83 13.58
N MET A 633 4.65 6.99 13.10
CA MET A 633 5.38 7.85 12.17
C MET A 633 5.49 9.26 12.72
N ASN A 634 6.53 9.99 12.33
CA ASN A 634 6.64 11.40 12.69
C ASN A 634 5.92 12.29 11.66
N HIS A 635 5.27 13.34 12.15
CA HIS A 635 4.73 14.42 11.31
C HIS A 635 5.81 14.99 10.40
N ILE A 636 5.40 15.46 9.22
CA ILE A 636 6.29 16.19 8.31
C ILE A 636 6.77 17.44 9.04
N SER A 637 8.08 17.65 9.06
CA SER A 637 8.66 18.82 9.71
C SER A 637 8.29 20.08 8.94
N ASP A 638 7.55 20.98 9.57
CA ASP A 638 7.13 22.25 8.97
C ASP A 638 8.32 23.18 8.67
N SER A 639 8.08 24.22 7.87
CA SER A 639 9.10 25.26 7.56
C SER A 639 9.64 25.97 8.80
N VAL A 640 8.89 26.00 9.90
CA VAL A 640 9.24 26.62 11.19
C VAL A 640 9.95 25.63 12.14
N SER A 641 10.15 24.37 11.72
CA SER A 641 10.81 23.36 12.54
C SER A 641 12.29 23.68 12.83
N SER A 642 12.74 23.33 14.04
CA SER A 642 14.14 23.54 14.45
C SER A 642 15.09 22.66 13.64
N LEU A 643 16.36 23.08 13.51
CA LEU A 643 17.39 22.28 12.85
C LEU A 643 17.53 20.89 13.50
N PHE A 644 17.44 20.83 14.83
CA PHE A 644 17.43 19.58 15.58
C PHE A 644 16.31 18.65 15.09
N GLN A 645 15.08 19.13 15.04
CA GLN A 645 13.93 18.34 14.59
C GLN A 645 14.09 17.86 13.14
N ARG A 646 14.57 18.71 12.22
CA ARG A 646 14.77 18.31 10.81
C ARG A 646 15.82 17.22 10.63
N VAL A 647 16.87 17.22 11.46
CA VAL A 647 17.95 16.24 11.38
C VAL A 647 17.62 14.95 12.13
N TYR A 648 16.98 15.05 13.30
CA TYR A 648 16.73 13.92 14.20
C TYR A 648 15.36 13.24 14.05
N SER A 649 14.38 13.87 13.38
CA SER A 649 13.04 13.28 13.19
C SER A 649 13.02 12.07 12.24
N GLY A 650 14.11 11.81 11.52
CA GLY A 650 14.24 10.64 10.64
C GLY A 650 13.31 10.70 9.43
N LYS A 651 12.75 9.54 9.04
CA LYS A 651 11.79 9.47 7.93
C LYS A 651 10.45 10.08 8.35
N THR A 652 10.00 11.10 7.62
CA THR A 652 8.71 11.79 7.83
C THR A 652 7.79 11.60 6.63
N GLY A 653 6.48 11.80 6.84
CA GLY A 653 5.45 11.65 5.81
C GLY A 653 4.94 10.22 5.62
N LEU A 654 3.79 10.06 4.96
CA LEU A 654 3.17 8.75 4.74
C LEU A 654 3.95 7.94 3.69
N PRO A 655 4.15 6.62 3.90
CA PRO A 655 4.77 5.78 2.90
C PRO A 655 3.81 5.57 1.73
N ASN A 656 4.34 5.24 0.55
CA ASN A 656 3.49 4.83 -0.57
C ASN A 656 2.66 3.60 -0.15
N TYR A 657 1.35 3.63 -0.42
CA TYR A 657 0.32 2.67 0.04
C TYR A 657 0.61 1.19 -0.25
N SER A 658 1.62 0.86 -1.06
CA SER A 658 1.95 -0.50 -1.51
C SER A 658 3.16 -1.14 -0.83
N MET A 659 3.86 -0.45 0.08
CA MET A 659 5.05 -1.03 0.73
C MET A 659 4.73 -1.69 2.07
N ALA A 660 4.76 -3.02 2.10
CA ALA A 660 4.78 -3.76 3.36
C ALA A 660 6.10 -3.45 4.10
N ILE A 661 5.98 -2.94 5.32
CA ILE A 661 7.13 -2.53 6.14
C ILE A 661 7.60 -3.73 6.96
N SER A 662 8.89 -4.03 6.84
CA SER A 662 9.52 -5.16 7.54
C SER A 662 9.82 -4.80 8.99
N ASP A 663 9.41 -5.69 9.90
CA ASP A 663 9.78 -5.67 11.31
C ASP A 663 10.35 -7.05 11.67
N VAL A 664 11.57 -7.09 12.21
CA VAL A 664 12.27 -8.35 12.47
C VAL A 664 11.49 -9.23 13.44
N TYR A 665 10.87 -8.64 14.46
CA TYR A 665 10.11 -9.41 15.44
C TYR A 665 8.87 -10.04 14.80
N GLN A 666 8.15 -9.30 13.95
CA GLN A 666 6.98 -9.80 13.24
C GLN A 666 7.36 -10.83 12.17
N ASP A 667 8.37 -10.54 11.36
CA ASP A 667 8.74 -11.33 10.17
C ASP A 667 9.45 -12.65 10.54
N VAL A 668 10.24 -12.63 11.61
CA VAL A 668 11.03 -13.78 12.08
C VAL A 668 10.30 -14.55 13.18
N PHE A 669 9.65 -13.86 14.11
CA PHE A 669 9.09 -14.48 15.32
C PHE A 669 7.55 -14.44 15.39
N ASN A 670 6.87 -13.81 14.43
CA ASN A 670 5.41 -13.60 14.46
C ASN A 670 4.93 -12.86 15.71
N THR A 671 5.72 -11.91 16.23
CA THR A 671 5.39 -11.10 17.40
C THR A 671 5.85 -9.65 17.19
N GLY A 672 5.04 -8.65 17.50
CA GLY A 672 5.44 -7.24 17.56
C GLY A 672 5.83 -6.78 18.97
N THR A 673 6.17 -5.51 19.11
CA THR A 673 6.41 -4.83 20.39
C THR A 673 5.38 -3.72 20.55
N PHE A 674 4.71 -3.66 21.70
CA PHE A 674 3.71 -2.62 21.98
C PHE A 674 4.41 -1.38 22.52
N VAL A 675 4.05 -0.21 21.97
CA VAL A 675 4.62 1.10 22.36
C VAL A 675 3.54 2.02 22.95
N GLY A 676 2.49 1.42 23.51
CA GLY A 676 1.42 2.13 24.21
C GLY A 676 0.35 2.73 23.31
N LYS A 677 0.36 2.38 22.01
CA LYS A 677 -0.59 2.86 21.00
C LYS A 677 -1.00 1.73 20.08
N GLY A 678 -2.28 1.61 19.78
CA GLY A 678 -2.79 0.57 18.92
C GLY A 678 -4.07 -0.04 19.45
N ILE A 679 -4.50 -1.14 18.80
CA ILE A 679 -5.76 -1.81 19.10
C ILE A 679 -5.53 -3.06 19.94
N TYR A 680 -6.40 -3.31 20.91
CA TYR A 680 -6.38 -4.55 21.69
C TYR A 680 -7.79 -5.10 21.96
N ASN A 681 -7.86 -6.41 22.18
CA ASN A 681 -9.08 -7.08 22.63
C ASN A 681 -9.21 -6.90 24.15
N VAL A 682 -10.31 -6.26 24.57
CA VAL A 682 -10.52 -5.85 25.97
C VAL A 682 -10.46 -7.03 26.92
N ARG A 683 -11.25 -8.09 26.66
CA ARG A 683 -11.35 -9.25 27.55
C ARG A 683 -10.03 -10.00 27.63
N VAL A 684 -9.42 -10.29 26.48
CA VAL A 684 -8.14 -11.02 26.44
C VAL A 684 -7.02 -10.22 27.11
N PHE A 685 -6.99 -8.91 26.93
CA PHE A 685 -6.00 -8.05 27.57
C PHE A 685 -6.20 -8.03 29.10
N HIS A 686 -7.44 -7.85 29.56
CA HIS A 686 -7.80 -7.86 30.98
C HIS A 686 -7.48 -9.20 31.65
N ASP A 687 -7.98 -10.31 31.11
CA ASP A 687 -7.81 -11.67 31.67
C ASP A 687 -6.34 -12.08 31.87
N LEU A 688 -5.46 -11.55 31.03
CA LEU A 688 -4.03 -11.89 31.00
C LEU A 688 -3.14 -10.94 31.79
N LEU A 689 -3.58 -9.70 32.07
CA LEU A 689 -2.75 -8.67 32.71
C LEU A 689 -3.26 -8.23 34.09
N ASP A 690 -4.54 -8.43 34.39
CA ASP A 690 -5.12 -8.04 35.67
C ASP A 690 -4.31 -8.67 36.82
N ASN A 691 -3.84 -7.81 37.73
CA ASN A 691 -3.00 -8.17 38.87
C ASN A 691 -1.64 -8.86 38.56
N VAL A 692 -1.16 -8.85 37.31
CA VAL A 692 0.14 -9.43 36.93
C VAL A 692 1.32 -8.50 37.23
N ILE A 693 1.11 -7.20 37.02
CA ILE A 693 2.13 -6.16 37.24
C ILE A 693 1.90 -5.55 38.63
N PRO A 694 2.85 -5.68 39.58
CA PRO A 694 2.72 -5.08 40.90
C PRO A 694 2.57 -3.57 40.85
N GLU A 695 1.80 -3.02 41.79
CA GLU A 695 1.63 -1.57 41.92
C GLU A 695 2.94 -0.84 42.23
N ASN A 696 3.01 0.42 41.78
CA ASN A 696 4.12 1.36 41.94
C ASN A 696 5.47 0.83 41.45
N ARG A 697 5.45 -0.15 40.53
CA ARG A 697 6.67 -0.86 40.11
C ARG A 697 7.23 -0.41 38.77
N VAL A 698 6.37 -0.07 37.82
CA VAL A 698 6.77 0.12 36.42
C VAL A 698 6.24 1.45 35.90
N LEU A 699 7.15 2.26 35.34
CA LEU A 699 6.84 3.50 34.64
C LEU A 699 6.49 3.24 33.15
N SER A 700 7.22 2.30 32.52
CA SER A 700 7.03 1.89 31.12
C SER A 700 6.40 0.50 31.04
N HIS A 701 5.06 0.46 31.08
CA HIS A 701 4.28 -0.78 31.00
C HIS A 701 4.22 -1.39 29.60
N ASP A 702 4.31 -0.59 28.53
CA ASP A 702 3.91 -0.97 27.18
C ASP A 702 4.66 -2.20 26.65
N LEU A 703 6.00 -2.19 26.76
CA LEU A 703 6.84 -3.34 26.37
C LEU A 703 6.49 -4.59 27.19
N LEU A 704 6.32 -4.42 28.50
CA LEU A 704 6.06 -5.52 29.40
C LEU A 704 4.71 -6.17 29.11
N GLU A 705 3.67 -5.38 28.83
CA GLU A 705 2.37 -5.88 28.43
C GLU A 705 2.47 -6.73 27.16
N SER A 706 3.21 -6.27 26.14
CA SER A 706 3.43 -7.04 24.91
C SER A 706 4.11 -8.39 25.15
N CYS A 707 4.90 -8.50 26.23
CA CYS A 707 5.58 -9.73 26.61
C CYS A 707 4.63 -10.78 27.21
N TYR A 708 3.46 -10.38 27.75
CA TYR A 708 2.46 -11.28 28.31
C TYR A 708 1.34 -11.62 27.32
N VAL A 709 0.79 -10.63 26.60
CA VAL A 709 -0.47 -10.81 25.85
C VAL A 709 -0.31 -11.12 24.37
N ARG A 710 0.93 -11.23 23.87
CA ARG A 710 1.28 -11.45 22.46
C ARG A 710 0.75 -10.35 21.53
N THR A 711 1.68 -9.52 21.08
CA THR A 711 1.41 -8.41 20.16
C THR A 711 1.76 -8.80 18.72
N ALA A 712 1.06 -8.23 17.75
CA ALA A 712 1.41 -8.21 16.33
C ALA A 712 1.86 -6.80 15.93
N PHE A 713 2.77 -6.69 14.95
CA PHE A 713 3.04 -5.43 14.27
C PHE A 713 2.36 -5.39 12.91
N THR A 714 1.86 -4.22 12.51
CA THR A 714 1.32 -3.98 11.17
C THR A 714 1.90 -2.72 10.56
N GLY A 715 2.43 -2.84 9.34
CA GLY A 715 2.81 -1.70 8.50
C GLY A 715 1.64 -1.16 7.65
N ASN A 716 0.47 -1.78 7.72
CA ASN A 716 -0.70 -1.42 6.90
C ASN A 716 -1.58 -0.35 7.57
N ALA A 717 -1.34 -0.03 8.84
CA ALA A 717 -2.03 1.01 9.57
C ALA A 717 -1.01 1.94 10.26
N HIS A 718 -1.34 3.22 10.31
CA HIS A 718 -0.42 4.29 10.70
C HIS A 718 -1.03 5.20 11.77
N ILE A 719 -0.20 5.57 12.72
CA ILE A 719 -0.42 6.64 13.69
C ILE A 719 0.70 7.65 13.50
N VAL A 720 0.37 8.95 13.54
CA VAL A 720 1.35 10.02 13.38
C VAL A 720 1.54 10.75 14.72
N GLU A 721 2.79 11.08 15.04
CA GLU A 721 3.18 11.78 16.26
C GLU A 721 4.09 12.98 15.97
N ASN A 722 4.15 13.89 16.93
CA ASN A 722 5.11 14.98 16.91
C ASN A 722 6.46 14.55 17.48
N PHE A 723 7.54 14.89 16.76
CA PHE A 723 8.89 14.76 17.29
C PHE A 723 9.24 15.96 18.19
N PRO A 724 10.02 15.79 19.28
CA PRO A 724 10.40 16.90 20.15
C PRO A 724 11.10 18.04 19.39
N GLY A 725 10.60 19.27 19.57
CA GLY A 725 11.13 20.46 18.88
C GLY A 725 12.51 20.93 19.36
N SER A 726 13.00 20.43 20.49
CA SER A 726 14.32 20.78 21.06
C SER A 726 15.04 19.58 21.66
N PHE A 727 16.37 19.66 21.72
CA PHE A 727 17.20 18.63 22.35
C PHE A 727 16.86 18.44 23.84
N ALA A 728 16.56 19.50 24.57
CA ALA A 728 16.17 19.40 25.99
C ALA A 728 14.87 18.59 26.18
N ALA A 729 13.87 18.81 25.32
CA ALA A 729 12.63 18.03 25.33
C ALA A 729 12.88 16.56 24.97
N TYR A 730 13.75 16.30 23.98
CA TYR A 730 14.18 14.96 23.61
C TYR A 730 14.91 14.25 24.76
N ALA A 731 15.92 14.88 25.37
CA ALA A 731 16.67 14.32 26.48
C ALA A 731 15.78 14.00 27.69
N LYS A 732 14.80 14.87 28.02
CA LYS A 732 13.82 14.60 29.07
C LYS A 732 12.91 13.41 28.75
N ARG A 733 12.52 13.23 27.47
CA ARG A 733 11.75 12.06 27.00
C ARG A 733 12.60 10.78 27.12
N GLN A 734 13.84 10.79 26.65
CA GLN A 734 14.76 9.66 26.75
C GLN A 734 15.06 9.27 28.20
N HIS A 735 15.35 10.23 29.08
CA HIS A 735 15.56 9.96 30.50
C HIS A 735 14.36 9.27 31.17
N ARG A 736 13.12 9.62 30.77
CA ARG A 736 11.92 8.95 31.26
C ARG A 736 11.85 7.49 30.80
N TRP A 737 12.12 7.25 29.52
CA TRP A 737 12.08 5.91 28.92
C TRP A 737 13.16 5.01 29.50
N ILE A 738 14.41 5.47 29.53
CA ILE A 738 15.54 4.74 30.11
C ILE A 738 15.24 4.31 31.56
N ARG A 739 14.74 5.22 32.40
CA ARG A 739 14.36 4.83 33.78
C ARG A 739 13.27 3.75 33.81
N GLY A 740 12.29 3.84 32.92
CA GLY A 740 11.25 2.84 32.78
C GLY A 740 11.81 1.47 32.36
N ASP A 741 12.75 1.45 31.42
CA ASP A 741 13.38 0.21 30.95
C ASP A 741 14.20 -0.46 32.07
N TRP A 742 14.95 0.34 32.84
CA TRP A 742 15.72 -0.15 34.00
C TRP A 742 14.83 -0.73 35.12
N GLN A 743 13.59 -0.26 35.26
CA GLN A 743 12.64 -0.87 36.20
C GLN A 743 12.21 -2.29 35.78
N LEU A 744 12.35 -2.65 34.50
CA LEU A 744 12.01 -3.99 33.98
C LEU A 744 13.09 -5.05 34.25
N LEU A 745 14.28 -4.66 34.75
CA LEU A 745 15.38 -5.57 35.06
C LEU A 745 14.96 -6.83 35.86
N PRO A 746 14.10 -6.76 36.91
CA PRO A 746 13.67 -7.94 37.65
C PRO A 746 12.94 -8.99 36.81
N TRP A 747 12.27 -8.59 35.72
CA TRP A 747 11.51 -9.50 34.85
C TRP A 747 12.41 -10.40 34.01
N LEU A 748 13.69 -10.05 33.80
CA LEU A 748 14.65 -10.96 33.17
C LEU A 748 14.82 -12.27 33.93
N PHE A 749 14.62 -12.24 35.26
CA PHE A 749 14.80 -13.40 36.13
C PHE A 749 13.50 -14.17 36.39
N LYS A 750 12.33 -13.63 36.01
CA LYS A 750 11.05 -14.34 36.13
C LYS A 750 10.97 -15.52 35.15
N ARG A 751 10.36 -16.63 35.59
CA ARG A 751 10.19 -17.83 34.74
C ARG A 751 9.02 -17.72 33.76
N ASP A 752 8.11 -16.79 34.00
CA ASP A 752 6.86 -16.66 33.24
C ASP A 752 7.08 -16.07 31.84
N LEU A 753 8.20 -15.37 31.64
CA LEU A 753 8.59 -14.77 30.36
C LEU A 753 9.43 -15.72 29.50
N GLY A 754 9.09 -15.79 28.21
CA GLY A 754 9.86 -16.55 27.23
C GLY A 754 11.21 -15.91 26.89
N PRO A 755 12.14 -16.66 26.26
CA PRO A 755 13.47 -16.16 25.91
C PRO A 755 13.44 -14.89 25.04
N LEU A 756 12.52 -14.81 24.08
CA LEU A 756 12.39 -13.64 23.21
C LEU A 756 11.92 -12.39 23.98
N SER A 757 10.98 -12.53 24.91
CA SER A 757 10.53 -11.42 25.76
C SER A 757 11.67 -10.87 26.63
N LYS A 758 12.47 -11.78 27.21
CA LYS A 758 13.66 -11.41 27.99
C LYS A 758 14.71 -10.72 27.12
N TRP A 759 14.88 -11.20 25.90
CA TRP A 759 15.75 -10.58 24.93
C TRP A 759 15.34 -9.14 24.63
N LYS A 760 14.05 -8.85 24.39
CA LYS A 760 13.57 -7.48 24.15
C LYS A 760 13.90 -6.54 25.31
N ILE A 761 13.61 -6.97 26.54
CA ILE A 761 13.94 -6.19 27.76
C ILE A 761 15.46 -5.97 27.86
N LEU A 762 16.27 -7.00 27.59
CA LEU A 762 17.73 -6.89 27.64
C LEU A 762 18.26 -5.95 26.56
N ASP A 763 17.67 -5.97 25.35
CA ASP A 763 18.08 -5.10 24.24
C ASP A 763 17.79 -3.63 24.54
N ASP A 764 16.65 -3.31 25.16
CA ASP A 764 16.32 -1.94 25.58
C ASP A 764 17.26 -1.44 26.69
N LEU A 765 17.55 -2.28 27.70
CA LEU A 765 18.55 -1.97 28.74
C LEU A 765 19.93 -1.71 28.13
N ARG A 766 20.34 -2.53 27.17
CA ARG A 766 21.60 -2.36 26.45
C ARG A 766 21.60 -1.09 25.60
N ALA A 767 20.52 -0.79 24.89
CA ALA A 767 20.40 0.42 24.08
C ALA A 767 20.56 1.69 24.94
N SER A 768 20.10 1.66 26.20
CA SER A 768 20.29 2.77 27.15
C SER A 768 21.75 3.03 27.54
N LEU A 769 22.65 2.07 27.28
CA LEU A 769 24.09 2.20 27.53
C LEU A 769 24.87 2.69 26.29
N GLU A 770 24.21 2.86 25.14
CA GLU A 770 24.82 3.51 23.98
C GLU A 770 24.94 5.02 24.25
N PRO A 771 26.02 5.68 23.79
CA PRO A 771 26.11 7.14 23.80
C PRO A 771 24.96 7.76 22.99
N LEU A 772 24.30 8.78 23.56
CA LEU A 772 23.21 9.53 22.92
C LEU A 772 23.64 10.34 21.70
#